data_AF-A0A3M7IFT0-F1
#
_entry.id   AF-A0A3M7IFT0-F1
#
_cell.length_a   1.000
_cell.length_b   1.000
_cell.length_c   1.000
_cell.angle_alpha   90.00
_cell.angle_beta   90.00
_cell.angle_gamma   90.00
#
_symmetry.space_group_name_H-M   'P 1'
#
loop_
_entity.id
_entity.type
_entity.pdbx_description
1 polymer ?
#
loop_
_entity_poly.entity_id
_entity_poly.type
_entity_poly.pdbx_seq_one_letter_code
_entity_poly.pdbx_strand_id
1 'polypeptide(L)'
;MGRSNVSHDEEAVLGAQQHHTHDRYHDSPNDSDDEATIGPDAPLRDSSGTPSIEFDGLRVGGRSKDSWQDNIARRIPPQLHYAWEKTVEWVKGPNPPRIFKIEPLFPQIQHAPIELLDRYAPKRIQRFGLLALVMACWLFAFSMILRASSFTASIPRYGSPVRLSCSAKYWSDGNICGINGDECRPFSNATMAFRCPAECSQQQVFNPHAVGDQEVVYKSLVIGGPTDQQTGYEDELTNNAVYRADSFICASAVHAGFLNDAEGGCGVLALTGEQSDFQASKRNGIKSFAFDSYFPRSFGFLSGTRAQCKDLRWPALGISVFFSALISIFTTSPSVFFWTNWIILFFQTALATDPPSLTNYYSLLSVAFGRFLPACFCGWVTYKYTSRRSLEGLTAQFEKTILWMGPAWVGALNNQTFDKIPIQRLTPHDIRAQPGAIPALITVVLTIFLIALGQAWSFRVEGRMPRYLAIYSLFVLGLLICVALPGLSLRIHHYILALLLLPGTSFQNRPSLVYQGLLVGLFINGIARWGYASILEPPSDLLQGAQKGTLLPAVEVLSAGVGNITFNLGPLPRWDGKMRKLFDGVSVLVNDVERFRGYADDRGYWDPVINGFADGEGGVEVREDGEGGFVWTWHRHHARRALQGDRGGGGMLPSPAAPDDPGDRRRKRRRSGEDGDKDFEENETDQSKEVILPEYFRFGYMAGSSVGDFSKAGKWLPDGGWIEMESGPS
;
A
#
# COMPACT_ATOMS: atom_id res chain seq x y z
N MET A 1 2.13 13.84 56.56
CA MET A 1 2.35 15.30 56.53
C MET A 1 2.90 15.64 55.15
N GLY A 2 2.41 16.62 54.39
CA GLY A 2 1.23 17.48 54.55
C GLY A 2 0.57 17.76 53.18
N ARG A 3 -0.55 18.51 53.14
CA ARG A 3 -1.26 18.90 51.91
C ARG A 3 -0.89 20.32 51.47
N SER A 4 -0.89 20.55 50.16
CA SER A 4 -1.35 21.81 49.53
C SER A 4 -1.94 21.50 48.15
N ASN A 5 -2.88 22.35 47.71
CA ASN A 5 -3.63 22.26 46.44
C ASN A 5 -3.29 23.49 45.57
N VAL A 6 -4.00 23.63 44.43
CA VAL A 6 -4.11 24.83 43.56
C VAL A 6 -2.93 24.99 42.57
N SER A 7 -3.10 25.39 41.30
CA SER A 7 -3.98 24.98 40.16
C SER A 7 -4.02 26.11 39.12
N HIS A 8 -3.89 25.82 37.81
CA HIS A 8 -4.32 26.66 36.65
C HIS A 8 -3.79 28.12 36.58
N ASP A 9 -3.51 28.76 35.44
CA ASP A 9 -3.47 28.43 34.00
C ASP A 9 -2.48 29.43 33.32
N GLU A 10 -2.13 29.24 32.04
CA GLU A 10 -2.32 30.26 30.99
C GLU A 10 -1.99 29.75 29.58
N GLU A 11 -2.65 30.34 28.57
CA GLU A 11 -2.50 30.02 27.14
C GLU A 11 -1.65 31.07 26.39
N ALA A 12 -1.36 30.81 25.11
CA ALA A 12 -1.03 31.87 24.15
C ALA A 12 -1.77 31.62 22.83
N VAL A 13 -2.79 32.46 22.55
CA VAL A 13 -3.61 32.41 21.33
C VAL A 13 -3.68 33.79 20.68
N LEU A 14 -3.63 33.82 19.35
CA LEU A 14 -4.11 34.93 18.50
C LEU A 14 -5.07 34.27 17.48
N GLY A 15 -6.25 34.78 17.16
CA GLY A 15 -6.80 36.14 17.29
C GLY A 15 -7.12 36.65 15.87
N ALA A 16 -8.33 37.07 15.50
CA ALA A 16 -9.36 37.76 16.29
C ALA A 16 -10.82 37.36 15.94
N GLN A 17 -11.77 37.87 16.72
CA GLN A 17 -13.23 37.70 16.58
C GLN A 17 -13.89 38.86 15.82
N GLN A 18 -15.19 38.72 15.52
CA GLN A 18 -16.16 39.78 15.86
C GLN A 18 -17.51 39.17 16.30
N HIS A 19 -18.28 39.91 17.11
CA HIS A 19 -19.39 39.41 17.94
C HIS A 19 -20.73 40.11 17.64
N HIS A 20 -21.85 39.45 17.99
CA HIS A 20 -22.99 39.92 18.82
C HIS A 20 -24.09 38.82 18.81
N THR A 21 -24.48 38.11 19.89
CA THR A 21 -25.23 38.49 21.14
C THR A 21 -26.65 38.99 20.86
N HIS A 22 -27.77 38.58 21.49
CA HIS A 22 -28.15 37.88 22.77
C HIS A 22 -29.52 37.15 22.54
N ASP A 23 -30.18 36.31 23.37
CA ASP A 23 -29.93 35.53 24.62
C ASP A 23 -30.98 34.36 24.70
N ARG A 24 -30.88 33.26 25.48
CA ARG A 24 -31.19 33.00 26.92
C ARG A 24 -32.62 33.36 27.43
N TYR A 25 -33.27 32.60 28.34
CA TYR A 25 -33.23 31.16 28.77
C TYR A 25 -34.43 30.87 29.73
N HIS A 26 -34.54 29.66 30.30
CA HIS A 26 -35.39 29.24 31.46
C HIS A 26 -36.92 29.12 31.28
N ASP A 27 -37.69 28.30 32.04
CA ASP A 27 -37.42 26.94 32.60
C ASP A 27 -38.74 26.19 33.00
N SER A 28 -38.62 24.98 33.57
CA SER A 28 -39.68 23.97 33.89
C SER A 28 -40.32 24.09 35.31
N PRO A 29 -41.19 23.17 35.86
CA PRO A 29 -42.38 22.43 35.36
C PRO A 29 -43.60 22.31 36.36
N ASN A 30 -44.64 21.55 35.96
CA ASN A 30 -45.52 20.63 36.74
C ASN A 30 -46.88 21.04 37.38
N ASP A 31 -47.72 20.00 37.60
CA ASP A 31 -48.97 19.84 38.39
C ASP A 31 -50.26 20.58 37.93
N SER A 32 -51.50 20.04 38.04
CA SER A 32 -52.00 18.67 38.36
C SER A 32 -53.50 18.45 37.95
N ASP A 33 -54.01 17.22 38.15
CA ASP A 33 -55.41 16.78 38.41
C ASP A 33 -56.51 16.66 37.30
N ASP A 34 -57.04 15.42 37.17
CA ASP A 34 -58.46 14.96 37.13
C ASP A 34 -59.52 15.49 36.12
N GLU A 35 -60.57 14.76 35.71
CA GLU A 35 -60.99 13.35 35.91
C GLU A 35 -61.71 12.77 34.65
N ALA A 36 -62.28 11.55 34.72
CA ALA A 36 -62.79 10.81 33.55
C ALA A 36 -64.32 10.67 33.45
N THR A 37 -64.84 10.39 32.24
CA THR A 37 -66.00 9.47 32.07
C THR A 37 -66.09 8.86 30.66
N ILE A 38 -66.87 7.78 30.52
CA ILE A 38 -67.11 6.98 29.30
C ILE A 38 -68.63 6.85 29.10
N GLY A 39 -69.15 6.94 27.87
CA GLY A 39 -70.55 6.59 27.58
C GLY A 39 -71.00 6.89 26.13
N PRO A 40 -71.82 6.04 25.48
CA PRO A 40 -72.27 6.21 24.09
C PRO A 40 -73.76 6.58 23.95
N ASP A 41 -74.17 7.00 22.76
CA ASP A 41 -75.40 6.50 22.09
C ASP A 41 -75.52 7.03 20.63
N ALA A 42 -76.43 6.42 19.85
CA ALA A 42 -76.79 6.81 18.47
C ALA A 42 -78.34 6.77 18.31
N PRO A 43 -78.97 7.41 17.29
CA PRO A 43 -79.07 6.73 15.98
C PRO A 43 -79.26 7.61 14.71
N LEU A 44 -79.02 6.93 13.57
CA LEU A 44 -79.59 7.03 12.21
C LEU A 44 -80.70 8.06 11.89
N ARG A 45 -80.62 8.65 10.68
CA ARG A 45 -81.79 8.86 9.79
C ARG A 45 -81.42 8.97 8.30
N ASP A 46 -82.10 8.20 7.45
CA ASP A 46 -81.98 8.25 5.98
C ASP A 46 -82.80 9.39 5.32
N SER A 47 -82.43 9.77 4.10
CA SER A 47 -83.39 9.95 2.99
C SER A 47 -82.70 9.96 1.61
N SER A 48 -83.36 9.37 0.61
CA SER A 48 -82.89 9.16 -0.76
C SER A 48 -83.28 10.27 -1.73
N GLY A 49 -82.57 10.41 -2.87
CA GLY A 49 -82.98 11.33 -3.93
C GLY A 49 -82.05 11.43 -5.16
N THR A 50 -82.21 10.54 -6.14
CA THR A 50 -81.66 10.69 -7.50
C THR A 50 -82.80 10.40 -8.50
N PRO A 51 -83.19 11.37 -9.34
CA PRO A 51 -82.76 11.39 -10.76
C PRO A 51 -82.67 12.84 -11.32
N SER A 52 -82.21 13.23 -12.52
CA SER A 52 -81.45 12.71 -13.68
C SER A 52 -81.61 13.75 -14.82
N ILE A 53 -80.72 13.75 -15.83
CA ILE A 53 -80.89 14.34 -17.18
C ILE A 53 -80.67 15.87 -17.37
N GLU A 54 -79.71 16.15 -18.27
CA GLU A 54 -79.50 17.27 -19.23
C GLU A 54 -79.95 18.72 -18.96
N PHE A 55 -78.97 19.64 -19.07
CA PHE A 55 -78.94 20.57 -20.22
C PHE A 55 -77.49 20.89 -20.64
N ASP A 56 -77.29 21.31 -21.89
CA ASP A 56 -75.97 21.49 -22.53
C ASP A 56 -75.58 22.98 -22.74
N GLY A 57 -74.28 23.22 -22.96
CA GLY A 57 -73.80 24.39 -23.69
C GLY A 57 -73.18 25.51 -22.87
N LEU A 58 -71.85 25.51 -22.75
CA LEU A 58 -71.00 26.53 -23.42
C LEU A 58 -69.49 26.24 -23.26
N ARG A 59 -68.76 26.21 -24.38
CA ARG A 59 -67.30 26.12 -24.40
C ARG A 59 -66.67 27.51 -24.28
N VAL A 60 -65.84 27.73 -23.26
CA VAL A 60 -64.80 28.76 -23.26
C VAL A 60 -63.46 28.07 -22.97
N GLY A 61 -62.48 28.25 -23.86
CA GLY A 61 -61.24 27.47 -23.86
C GLY A 61 -60.26 27.86 -22.74
N GLY A 62 -60.25 27.09 -21.65
CA GLY A 62 -59.16 27.12 -20.68
C GLY A 62 -57.85 26.62 -21.30
N ARG A 63 -56.97 27.54 -21.68
CA ARG A 63 -55.66 27.23 -22.27
C ARG A 63 -54.80 26.45 -21.27
N SER A 64 -54.55 25.17 -21.53
CA SER A 64 -53.64 24.36 -20.72
C SER A 64 -52.26 25.02 -20.66
N LYS A 65 -51.69 25.13 -19.45
CA LYS A 65 -50.27 25.46 -19.31
C LYS A 65 -49.47 24.24 -19.78
N ASP A 66 -49.03 24.29 -21.03
CA ASP A 66 -48.13 23.28 -21.61
C ASP A 66 -46.98 23.02 -20.65
N SER A 67 -46.76 21.75 -20.31
CA SER A 67 -45.66 21.34 -19.44
C SER A 67 -44.31 21.71 -20.09
N TRP A 68 -43.29 21.89 -19.26
CA TRP A 68 -41.91 21.93 -19.72
C TRP A 68 -41.56 20.66 -20.52
N GLN A 69 -42.17 19.53 -20.16
CA GLN A 69 -42.08 18.26 -20.88
C GLN A 69 -42.72 18.31 -22.27
N ASP A 70 -43.91 18.91 -22.41
CA ASP A 70 -44.60 19.04 -23.71
C ASP A 70 -43.81 19.92 -24.69
N ASN A 71 -43.19 20.99 -24.17
CA ASN A 71 -42.34 21.90 -24.95
C ASN A 71 -41.02 21.25 -25.40
N ILE A 72 -40.54 20.21 -24.71
CA ILE A 72 -39.41 19.39 -25.13
C ILE A 72 -39.86 18.32 -26.14
N ALA A 73 -40.98 17.64 -25.88
CA ALA A 73 -41.53 16.62 -26.78
C ALA A 73 -41.77 17.18 -28.20
N ARG A 74 -42.32 18.40 -28.30
CA ARG A 74 -42.54 19.12 -29.57
C ARG A 74 -41.26 19.48 -30.35
N ARG A 75 -40.07 19.38 -29.73
CA ARG A 75 -38.77 19.67 -30.38
C ARG A 75 -38.02 18.41 -30.82
N ILE A 76 -38.50 17.22 -30.46
CA ILE A 76 -37.87 15.95 -30.82
C ILE A 76 -38.55 15.40 -32.09
N PRO A 77 -37.80 14.99 -33.14
CA PRO A 77 -38.41 14.36 -34.33
C PRO A 77 -39.27 13.15 -33.96
N PRO A 78 -40.45 12.94 -34.59
CA PRO A 78 -41.42 11.93 -34.14
C PRO A 78 -40.87 10.50 -34.15
N GLN A 79 -39.92 10.19 -35.05
CA GLN A 79 -39.20 8.91 -35.06
C GLN A 79 -38.33 8.71 -33.80
N LEU A 80 -37.67 9.77 -33.32
CA LEU A 80 -36.89 9.76 -32.08
C LEU A 80 -37.81 9.69 -30.84
N HIS A 81 -38.98 10.34 -30.87
CA HIS A 81 -39.97 10.22 -29.79
C HIS A 81 -40.48 8.78 -29.66
N TYR A 82 -40.91 8.17 -30.77
CA TYR A 82 -41.36 6.78 -30.78
C TYR A 82 -40.25 5.79 -30.37
N ALA A 83 -39.02 6.00 -30.86
CA ALA A 83 -37.87 5.20 -30.45
C ALA A 83 -37.57 5.35 -28.96
N TRP A 84 -37.65 6.57 -28.41
CA TRP A 84 -37.49 6.83 -26.98
C TRP A 84 -38.58 6.16 -26.14
N GLU A 85 -39.86 6.29 -26.52
CA GLU A 85 -40.97 5.63 -25.83
C GLU A 85 -40.80 4.10 -25.82
N LYS A 86 -40.43 3.51 -26.97
CA LYS A 86 -40.15 2.07 -27.07
C LYS A 86 -38.89 1.67 -26.28
N THR A 87 -37.87 2.51 -26.20
CA THR A 87 -36.72 2.29 -25.30
C THR A 87 -37.12 2.37 -23.83
N VAL A 88 -37.98 3.31 -23.43
CA VAL A 88 -38.47 3.44 -22.03
C VAL A 88 -39.38 2.27 -21.65
N GLU A 89 -40.28 1.86 -22.54
CA GLU A 89 -41.10 0.65 -22.40
C GLU A 89 -40.22 -0.60 -22.30
N TRP A 90 -39.22 -0.72 -23.17
CA TRP A 90 -38.23 -1.79 -23.13
C TRP A 90 -37.50 -1.77 -21.77
N VAL A 91 -36.87 -0.66 -21.37
CA VAL A 91 -36.06 -0.52 -20.13
C VAL A 91 -36.84 -0.88 -18.86
N LYS A 92 -38.16 -0.66 -18.80
CA LYS A 92 -39.00 -1.07 -17.66
C LYS A 92 -39.02 -2.58 -17.40
N GLY A 93 -38.75 -3.41 -18.42
CA GLY A 93 -38.73 -4.87 -18.30
C GLY A 93 -40.12 -5.53 -18.47
N PRO A 94 -40.23 -6.84 -18.23
CA PRO A 94 -41.50 -7.56 -18.36
C PRO A 94 -42.45 -7.24 -17.19
N ASN A 95 -43.75 -7.27 -17.47
CA ASN A 95 -44.81 -7.20 -16.47
C ASN A 95 -45.67 -8.48 -16.56
N PRO A 96 -45.76 -9.32 -15.50
CA PRO A 96 -45.09 -9.19 -14.21
C PRO A 96 -43.56 -9.39 -14.29
N PRO A 97 -42.79 -8.78 -13.37
CA PRO A 97 -41.34 -8.95 -13.30
C PRO A 97 -40.97 -10.37 -12.85
N ARG A 98 -39.93 -10.97 -13.46
CA ARG A 98 -39.47 -12.32 -13.13
C ARG A 98 -38.29 -12.24 -12.18
N ILE A 99 -38.55 -12.45 -10.88
CA ILE A 99 -37.54 -12.45 -9.82
C ILE A 99 -36.67 -13.70 -9.93
N PHE A 100 -35.34 -13.55 -9.89
CA PHE A 100 -34.43 -14.70 -9.88
C PHE A 100 -34.47 -15.41 -8.53
N LYS A 101 -34.48 -16.76 -8.58
CA LYS A 101 -34.25 -17.65 -7.44
C LYS A 101 -33.34 -18.79 -7.89
N ILE A 102 -32.64 -19.42 -6.94
CA ILE A 102 -31.82 -20.61 -7.19
C ILE A 102 -32.58 -21.83 -6.70
N GLU A 103 -33.05 -22.66 -7.64
CA GLU A 103 -33.45 -24.04 -7.37
C GLU A 103 -32.19 -24.89 -7.16
N PRO A 104 -32.03 -25.60 -6.02
CA PRO A 104 -30.78 -26.29 -5.69
C PRO A 104 -30.45 -27.47 -6.61
N LEU A 105 -29.21 -27.58 -7.08
CA LEU A 105 -28.72 -28.77 -7.79
C LEU A 105 -28.59 -29.93 -6.80
N PHE A 106 -29.24 -31.05 -7.10
CA PHE A 106 -29.37 -32.23 -6.22
C PHE A 106 -29.96 -31.87 -4.83
N PRO A 107 -31.25 -31.49 -4.74
CA PRO A 107 -31.87 -30.97 -3.51
C PRO A 107 -31.62 -31.82 -2.25
N GLN A 108 -31.66 -33.16 -2.36
CA GLN A 108 -31.37 -34.07 -1.25
C GLN A 108 -29.99 -33.81 -0.60
N ILE A 109 -28.95 -33.60 -1.41
CA ILE A 109 -27.59 -33.31 -0.92
C ILE A 109 -27.54 -31.90 -0.32
N GLN A 110 -28.25 -30.94 -0.91
CA GLN A 110 -28.26 -29.54 -0.47
C GLN A 110 -29.04 -29.35 0.84
N HIS A 111 -30.07 -30.15 1.08
CA HIS A 111 -30.91 -30.09 2.29
C HIS A 111 -30.38 -30.95 3.43
N ALA A 112 -29.65 -32.04 3.17
CA ALA A 112 -29.14 -32.94 4.21
C ALA A 112 -28.37 -32.24 5.38
N PRO A 113 -27.54 -31.20 5.18
CA PRO A 113 -26.93 -30.45 6.28
C PRO A 113 -27.95 -29.68 7.13
N ILE A 114 -29.02 -29.17 6.50
CA ILE A 114 -30.11 -28.44 7.16
C ILE A 114 -30.94 -29.43 7.98
N GLU A 115 -31.34 -30.55 7.39
CA GLU A 115 -32.10 -31.63 8.04
C GLU A 115 -31.33 -32.24 9.22
N LEU A 116 -30.00 -32.38 9.10
CA LEU A 116 -29.13 -32.81 10.18
C LEU A 116 -29.13 -31.81 11.35
N LEU A 117 -29.03 -30.51 11.06
CA LEU A 117 -29.09 -29.46 12.08
C LEU A 117 -30.50 -29.35 12.70
N ASP A 118 -31.56 -29.54 11.92
CA ASP A 118 -32.94 -29.55 12.41
C ASP A 118 -33.21 -30.76 13.31
N ARG A 119 -32.61 -31.93 13.03
CA ARG A 119 -32.70 -33.14 13.86
C ARG A 119 -31.95 -33.00 15.19
N TYR A 120 -30.71 -32.51 15.19
CA TYR A 120 -29.86 -32.48 16.39
C TYR A 120 -29.89 -31.16 17.18
N ALA A 121 -30.23 -30.04 16.54
CA ALA A 121 -30.28 -28.71 17.16
C ALA A 121 -31.55 -27.91 16.75
N PRO A 122 -32.77 -28.44 16.96
CA PRO A 122 -34.00 -27.79 16.53
C PRO A 122 -34.18 -26.38 17.12
N LYS A 123 -33.82 -26.15 18.39
CA LYS A 123 -34.08 -24.87 19.09
C LYS A 123 -33.06 -23.79 18.71
N ARG A 124 -33.52 -22.54 18.57
CA ARG A 124 -32.65 -21.37 18.28
C ARG A 124 -31.46 -21.22 19.25
N ILE A 125 -31.67 -21.49 20.54
CA ILE A 125 -30.61 -21.49 21.56
C ILE A 125 -29.54 -22.56 21.28
N GLN A 126 -29.91 -23.75 20.81
CA GLN A 126 -28.94 -24.80 20.46
C GLN A 126 -28.10 -24.38 19.24
N ARG A 127 -28.72 -23.80 18.21
CA ARG A 127 -28.01 -23.30 17.02
C ARG A 127 -27.09 -22.12 17.36
N PHE A 128 -27.51 -21.22 18.25
CA PHE A 128 -26.67 -20.14 18.76
C PHE A 128 -25.48 -20.68 19.57
N GLY A 129 -25.69 -21.66 20.45
CA GLY A 129 -24.63 -22.32 21.20
C GLY A 129 -23.62 -23.05 20.31
N LEU A 130 -24.09 -23.77 19.28
CA LEU A 130 -23.23 -24.39 18.27
C LEU A 130 -22.45 -23.34 17.47
N LEU A 131 -23.10 -22.24 17.05
CA LEU A 131 -22.43 -21.15 16.33
C LEU A 131 -21.34 -20.50 17.20
N ALA A 132 -21.63 -20.22 18.47
CA ALA A 132 -20.68 -19.66 19.42
C ALA A 132 -19.49 -20.62 19.66
N LEU A 133 -19.76 -21.92 19.80
CA LEU A 133 -18.71 -22.95 19.91
C LEU A 133 -17.84 -23.00 18.65
N VAL A 134 -18.43 -23.02 17.46
CA VAL A 134 -17.70 -23.05 16.18
C VAL A 134 -16.85 -21.79 15.99
N MET A 135 -17.38 -20.61 16.30
CA MET A 135 -16.62 -19.35 16.28
C MET A 135 -15.50 -19.31 17.34
N ALA A 136 -15.72 -19.86 18.53
CA ALA A 136 -14.70 -19.98 19.57
C ALA A 136 -13.60 -20.98 19.19
N CYS A 137 -13.93 -22.11 18.58
CA CYS A 137 -12.96 -23.06 18.05
C CYS A 137 -12.13 -22.47 16.91
N TRP A 138 -12.75 -21.74 15.98
CA TRP A 138 -12.01 -20.97 14.96
C TRP A 138 -11.07 -19.96 15.61
N LEU A 139 -11.59 -19.11 16.51
CA LEU A 139 -10.82 -18.05 17.15
C LEU A 139 -9.64 -18.62 17.95
N PHE A 140 -9.83 -19.72 18.69
CA PHE A 140 -8.77 -20.41 19.41
C PHE A 140 -7.70 -20.98 18.46
N ALA A 141 -8.11 -21.74 17.44
CA ALA A 141 -7.17 -22.35 16.50
C ALA A 141 -6.39 -21.31 15.68
N PHE A 142 -7.08 -20.28 15.20
CA PHE A 142 -6.49 -19.15 14.49
C PHE A 142 -5.54 -18.35 15.41
N SER A 143 -5.93 -18.07 16.65
CA SER A 143 -5.07 -17.39 17.64
C SER A 143 -3.83 -18.22 18.01
N MET A 144 -3.96 -19.55 18.09
CA MET A 144 -2.83 -20.44 18.33
C MET A 144 -1.85 -20.45 17.14
N ILE A 145 -2.32 -20.47 15.89
CA ILE A 145 -1.45 -20.34 14.71
C ILE A 145 -0.83 -18.94 14.63
N LEU A 146 -1.59 -17.87 14.89
CA LEU A 146 -1.05 -16.51 14.96
C LEU A 146 0.04 -16.41 16.03
N ARG A 147 -0.18 -16.93 17.23
CA ARG A 147 0.81 -16.97 18.32
C ARG A 147 2.05 -17.78 17.93
N ALA A 148 1.87 -18.92 17.25
CA ALA A 148 2.97 -19.72 16.73
C ALA A 148 3.77 -18.98 15.63
N SER A 149 3.11 -18.09 14.87
CA SER A 149 3.68 -17.28 13.78
C SER A 149 4.32 -15.97 14.27
N SER A 150 3.94 -15.44 15.44
CA SER A 150 4.41 -14.13 15.94
C SER A 150 5.29 -14.18 17.19
N PHE A 151 5.04 -15.08 18.15
CA PHE A 151 5.70 -15.03 19.46
C PHE A 151 6.77 -16.10 19.68
N THR A 152 6.71 -17.26 19.02
CA THR A 152 7.74 -18.33 19.11
C THR A 152 9.06 -18.00 18.41
N ALA A 153 9.24 -16.75 17.97
CA ALA A 153 10.33 -16.30 17.12
C ALA A 153 11.25 -15.27 17.79
N SER A 154 11.15 -15.06 19.11
CA SER A 154 12.06 -14.15 19.84
C SER A 154 13.50 -14.66 19.75
N ILE A 155 14.37 -13.91 19.09
CA ILE A 155 15.77 -14.27 18.89
C ILE A 155 16.55 -13.89 20.16
N PRO A 156 17.34 -14.82 20.74
CA PRO A 156 18.18 -14.51 21.90
C PRO A 156 19.04 -13.26 21.66
N ARG A 157 19.14 -12.38 22.66
CA ARG A 157 19.77 -11.04 22.62
C ARG A 157 19.09 -9.99 21.72
N TYR A 158 18.47 -10.37 20.60
CA TYR A 158 17.93 -9.42 19.60
C TYR A 158 16.41 -9.17 19.66
N GLY A 159 15.68 -9.88 20.53
CA GLY A 159 14.27 -9.60 20.82
C GLY A 159 13.28 -10.15 19.79
N SER A 160 12.14 -9.47 19.61
CA SER A 160 11.06 -9.93 18.72
C SER A 160 11.25 -9.39 17.29
N PRO A 161 11.22 -10.24 16.25
CA PRO A 161 11.54 -9.81 14.89
C PRO A 161 10.41 -8.98 14.25
N VAL A 162 10.78 -7.88 13.58
CA VAL A 162 9.86 -7.00 12.84
C VAL A 162 9.39 -7.68 11.55
N ARG A 163 8.08 -7.64 11.25
CA ARG A 163 7.50 -8.23 10.03
C ARG A 163 7.73 -7.32 8.82
N LEU A 164 8.55 -7.77 7.88
CA LEU A 164 8.81 -7.10 6.61
C LEU A 164 7.78 -7.48 5.54
N SER A 165 7.60 -6.62 4.53
CA SER A 165 7.09 -7.03 3.21
C SER A 165 8.23 -7.55 2.35
N CYS A 166 7.94 -8.30 1.28
CA CYS A 166 8.97 -8.73 0.33
C CYS A 166 9.67 -7.54 -0.36
N SER A 167 8.98 -6.39 -0.46
CA SER A 167 9.49 -5.13 -1.02
C SER A 167 10.31 -4.27 -0.03
N ALA A 168 10.52 -4.71 1.20
CA ALA A 168 11.22 -3.90 2.21
C ALA A 168 12.72 -3.76 1.89
N LYS A 169 13.20 -2.51 1.88
CA LYS A 169 14.59 -2.10 1.65
C LYS A 169 14.98 -0.98 2.62
N TYR A 170 16.28 -0.78 2.84
CA TYR A 170 16.84 0.24 3.76
C TYR A 170 17.14 1.59 3.10
N TRP A 171 17.11 1.65 1.77
CA TRP A 171 17.26 2.85 0.96
C TRP A 171 16.07 2.91 0.01
N SER A 172 15.28 3.98 0.05
CA SER A 172 14.02 4.09 -0.68
C SER A 172 14.06 5.19 -1.73
N ASP A 173 13.19 5.06 -2.73
CA ASP A 173 13.24 5.83 -3.97
C ASP A 173 12.78 7.28 -3.77
N GLY A 174 13.22 8.19 -4.65
CA GLY A 174 12.89 9.62 -4.55
C GLY A 174 13.68 10.40 -3.50
N ASN A 175 14.93 10.00 -3.25
CA ASN A 175 15.91 10.69 -2.40
C ASN A 175 15.47 10.92 -0.95
N ILE A 176 14.58 10.10 -0.39
CA ILE A 176 14.09 10.30 0.98
C ILE A 176 15.17 10.15 2.06
N CYS A 177 16.34 9.60 1.70
CA CYS A 177 17.52 9.54 2.56
C CYS A 177 18.23 10.90 2.72
N GLY A 178 17.87 11.92 1.93
CA GLY A 178 18.48 13.24 1.97
C GLY A 178 19.91 13.30 1.44
N ILE A 179 20.54 14.48 1.60
CA ILE A 179 21.94 14.70 1.26
C ILE A 179 22.81 13.74 2.09
N ASN A 180 23.83 13.16 1.46
CA ASN A 180 24.76 12.16 2.03
C ASN A 180 24.09 10.90 2.63
N GLY A 181 22.78 10.74 2.45
CA GLY A 181 22.00 9.66 3.04
C GLY A 181 21.68 9.84 4.53
N ASP A 182 21.80 11.04 5.09
CA ASP A 182 21.73 11.30 6.54
C ASP A 182 20.41 10.82 7.20
N GLU A 183 19.27 10.96 6.54
CA GLU A 183 17.97 10.47 7.03
C GLU A 183 17.86 8.93 7.00
N CYS A 184 18.79 8.26 6.32
CA CYS A 184 18.94 6.81 6.25
C CYS A 184 20.10 6.29 7.12
N ARG A 185 20.51 7.02 8.16
CA ARG A 185 21.40 6.50 9.22
C ARG A 185 20.68 5.47 10.12
N PRO A 186 21.40 4.69 10.96
CA PRO A 186 22.85 4.47 10.93
C PRO A 186 23.28 3.64 9.71
N PHE A 187 24.54 3.80 9.31
CA PHE A 187 25.11 3.11 8.14
C PHE A 187 25.79 1.77 8.48
N SER A 188 26.38 1.67 9.67
CA SER A 188 27.07 0.49 10.20
C SER A 188 26.67 0.24 11.67
N ASN A 189 27.22 -0.81 12.28
CA ASN A 189 27.16 -1.06 13.74
C ASN A 189 25.74 -1.02 14.33
N ALA A 190 24.76 -1.48 13.56
CA ALA A 190 23.39 -1.69 13.99
C ALA A 190 22.87 -3.03 13.48
N THR A 191 21.96 -3.65 14.23
CA THR A 191 21.37 -4.94 13.89
C THR A 191 19.84 -4.88 14.00
N MET A 192 19.13 -5.68 13.22
CA MET A 192 17.68 -5.79 13.30
C MET A 192 17.24 -7.25 13.23
N ALA A 193 16.49 -7.69 14.24
CA ALA A 193 15.71 -8.92 14.16
C ALA A 193 14.56 -8.71 13.17
N PHE A 194 14.52 -9.50 12.09
CA PHE A 194 13.58 -9.34 10.99
C PHE A 194 12.88 -10.66 10.67
N ARG A 195 11.63 -10.59 10.20
CA ARG A 195 10.82 -11.71 9.72
C ARG A 195 10.35 -11.45 8.31
N CYS A 196 10.71 -12.36 7.40
CA CYS A 196 10.28 -12.37 6.01
C CYS A 196 9.17 -13.42 5.78
N PRO A 197 8.16 -13.08 4.96
CA PRO A 197 7.16 -14.06 4.52
C PRO A 197 7.72 -15.01 3.46
N ALA A 198 6.93 -16.02 3.10
CA ALA A 198 7.23 -16.92 1.99
C ALA A 198 6.98 -16.27 0.59
N GLU A 199 7.54 -16.88 -0.45
CA GLU A 199 7.44 -16.53 -1.88
C GLU A 199 8.02 -15.14 -2.26
N CYS A 200 8.92 -14.57 -1.45
CA CYS A 200 9.51 -13.26 -1.73
C CYS A 200 10.45 -13.21 -2.94
N SER A 201 10.93 -14.35 -3.44
CA SER A 201 11.66 -14.42 -4.73
C SER A 201 10.87 -13.87 -5.92
N GLN A 202 9.52 -13.88 -5.84
CA GLN A 202 8.61 -13.38 -6.87
C GLN A 202 8.42 -11.86 -6.82
N GLN A 203 8.89 -11.16 -5.78
CA GLN A 203 8.75 -9.70 -5.69
C GLN A 203 9.63 -8.99 -6.71
N GLN A 204 9.03 -8.06 -7.45
CA GLN A 204 9.69 -7.26 -8.48
C GLN A 204 9.61 -5.75 -8.17
N VAL A 205 10.45 -4.95 -8.84
CA VAL A 205 10.28 -3.50 -8.98
C VAL A 205 9.53 -3.18 -10.27
N PHE A 206 8.56 -2.27 -10.21
CA PHE A 206 7.66 -1.93 -11.33
C PHE A 206 7.93 -0.56 -11.97
N ASN A 207 8.81 0.25 -11.36
CA ASN A 207 9.46 1.40 -12.00
C ASN A 207 10.87 1.01 -12.44
N PRO A 208 11.51 1.73 -13.37
CA PRO A 208 12.95 1.67 -13.54
C PRO A 208 13.66 2.01 -12.22
N HIS A 209 14.68 1.24 -11.86
CA HIS A 209 15.51 1.47 -10.68
C HIS A 209 16.98 1.50 -11.09
N ALA A 210 17.67 2.61 -10.78
CA ALA A 210 19.07 2.83 -11.11
C ALA A 210 20.02 1.95 -10.29
N VAL A 211 21.01 1.34 -10.95
CA VAL A 211 22.14 0.64 -10.32
C VAL A 211 23.40 0.95 -11.11
N GLY A 212 24.04 2.10 -10.81
CA GLY A 212 25.14 2.61 -11.63
C GLY A 212 24.65 2.99 -13.04
N ASP A 213 25.20 2.39 -14.08
CA ASP A 213 24.75 2.54 -15.47
C ASP A 213 23.53 1.66 -15.84
N GLN A 214 23.18 0.68 -15.01
CA GLN A 214 22.08 -0.26 -15.28
C GLN A 214 20.72 0.24 -14.80
N GLU A 215 19.64 -0.24 -15.44
CA GLU A 215 18.26 -0.10 -14.97
C GLU A 215 17.57 -1.44 -14.72
N VAL A 216 17.01 -1.59 -13.52
CA VAL A 216 16.32 -2.78 -13.03
C VAL A 216 14.82 -2.54 -13.04
N VAL A 217 14.08 -3.29 -13.87
CA VAL A 217 12.61 -3.26 -13.95
C VAL A 217 12.05 -4.67 -14.22
N TYR A 218 10.88 -4.97 -13.65
CA TYR A 218 10.21 -6.29 -13.64
C TYR A 218 11.09 -7.46 -13.18
N LYS A 219 12.03 -7.17 -12.27
CA LYS A 219 12.99 -8.11 -11.70
C LYS A 219 13.07 -7.88 -10.18
N SER A 220 13.50 -8.88 -9.44
CA SER A 220 13.75 -8.73 -8.00
C SER A 220 15.02 -7.90 -7.78
N LEU A 221 14.94 -6.87 -6.94
CA LEU A 221 16.05 -5.96 -6.69
C LEU A 221 16.96 -6.54 -5.61
N VAL A 222 18.06 -7.15 -6.05
CA VAL A 222 19.12 -7.68 -5.19
C VAL A 222 20.44 -7.28 -5.82
N ILE A 223 21.25 -6.48 -5.11
CA ILE A 223 22.51 -5.92 -5.61
C ILE A 223 23.63 -6.39 -4.67
N GLY A 224 24.68 -6.99 -5.23
CA GLY A 224 25.69 -7.72 -4.46
C GLY A 224 25.28 -9.16 -4.12
N GLY A 225 25.93 -9.74 -3.12
CA GLY A 225 25.75 -11.14 -2.73
C GLY A 225 26.98 -11.72 -2.04
N PRO A 226 27.06 -13.07 -1.95
CA PRO A 226 28.27 -13.77 -1.53
C PRO A 226 29.46 -13.43 -2.41
N THR A 227 30.58 -13.04 -1.80
CA THR A 227 31.86 -12.79 -2.49
C THR A 227 33.01 -13.57 -1.84
N ASP A 228 34.04 -13.84 -2.63
CA ASP A 228 35.33 -14.38 -2.15
C ASP A 228 36.33 -13.26 -1.80
N GLN A 229 35.95 -11.98 -1.95
CA GLN A 229 36.73 -10.83 -1.48
C GLN A 229 36.61 -10.63 0.04
N GLN A 230 37.60 -9.94 0.63
CA GLN A 230 37.51 -9.48 2.01
C GLN A 230 36.48 -8.34 2.15
N THR A 231 35.53 -8.52 3.06
CA THR A 231 34.48 -7.56 3.43
C THR A 231 34.66 -7.01 4.86
N GLY A 232 35.50 -7.68 5.67
CA GLY A 232 35.64 -7.47 7.11
C GLY A 232 34.65 -8.25 7.98
N TYR A 233 33.79 -9.08 7.37
CA TYR A 233 32.68 -9.78 8.03
C TYR A 233 32.59 -11.27 7.66
N GLU A 234 33.70 -11.89 7.23
CA GLU A 234 33.74 -13.22 6.60
C GLU A 234 33.21 -14.34 7.50
N ASP A 235 33.58 -14.31 8.80
CA ASP A 235 33.14 -15.27 9.82
C ASP A 235 31.77 -14.90 10.43
N GLU A 236 31.33 -13.64 10.32
CA GLU A 236 30.09 -13.15 10.94
C GLU A 236 28.86 -13.34 10.04
N LEU A 237 29.03 -13.23 8.72
CA LEU A 237 27.92 -13.22 7.76
C LEU A 237 27.73 -14.56 7.04
N THR A 238 26.48 -14.90 6.79
CA THR A 238 26.11 -16.13 6.08
C THR A 238 26.63 -16.08 4.64
N ASN A 239 27.63 -16.92 4.34
CA ASN A 239 28.31 -17.00 3.05
C ASN A 239 29.03 -15.71 2.61
N ASN A 240 29.56 -14.90 3.55
CA ASN A 240 30.20 -13.61 3.25
C ASN A 240 29.35 -12.73 2.31
N ALA A 241 28.03 -12.67 2.58
CA ALA A 241 27.04 -12.13 1.66
C ALA A 241 26.62 -10.72 2.05
N VAL A 242 27.05 -9.74 1.27
CA VAL A 242 26.80 -8.31 1.51
C VAL A 242 25.98 -7.70 0.37
N TYR A 243 24.99 -6.88 0.72
CA TYR A 243 24.00 -6.32 -0.20
C TYR A 243 23.88 -4.80 -0.07
N ARG A 244 23.67 -4.11 -1.19
CA ARG A 244 23.42 -2.66 -1.22
C ARG A 244 22.05 -2.36 -0.59
N ALA A 245 21.92 -1.28 0.21
CA ALA A 245 20.75 -1.05 1.07
C ALA A 245 19.40 -0.85 0.34
N ASP A 246 19.40 -0.57 -0.97
CA ASP A 246 18.22 -0.54 -1.82
C ASP A 246 17.71 -1.95 -2.21
N SER A 247 18.47 -3.00 -1.92
CA SER A 247 18.05 -4.39 -2.15
C SER A 247 16.84 -4.79 -1.28
N PHE A 248 15.94 -5.58 -1.85
CA PHE A 248 14.84 -6.22 -1.13
C PHE A 248 15.38 -7.24 -0.11
N ILE A 249 15.30 -6.89 1.19
CA ILE A 249 15.91 -7.64 2.30
C ILE A 249 15.51 -9.13 2.26
N CYS A 250 14.24 -9.43 1.97
CA CYS A 250 13.75 -10.80 1.93
C CYS A 250 14.24 -11.60 0.71
N ALA A 251 14.42 -10.94 -0.45
CA ALA A 251 15.00 -11.58 -1.63
C ALA A 251 16.51 -11.81 -1.43
N SER A 252 17.24 -10.84 -0.86
CA SER A 252 18.64 -11.00 -0.44
C SER A 252 18.83 -12.14 0.56
N ALA A 253 17.90 -12.33 1.51
CA ALA A 253 17.95 -13.41 2.50
C ALA A 253 17.79 -14.81 1.86
N VAL A 254 16.95 -14.93 0.83
CA VAL A 254 16.84 -16.16 0.02
C VAL A 254 18.09 -16.34 -0.86
N HIS A 255 18.56 -15.29 -1.53
CA HIS A 255 19.76 -15.33 -2.38
C HIS A 255 21.02 -15.74 -1.60
N ALA A 256 21.21 -15.24 -0.37
CA ALA A 256 22.29 -15.63 0.52
C ALA A 256 22.22 -17.11 0.98
N GLY A 257 21.07 -17.77 0.84
CA GLY A 257 20.79 -19.10 1.42
C GLY A 257 20.44 -19.05 2.90
N PHE A 258 20.30 -17.85 3.48
CA PHE A 258 19.94 -17.67 4.89
C PHE A 258 18.50 -18.12 5.17
N LEU A 259 17.56 -17.85 4.26
CA LEU A 259 16.16 -18.30 4.32
C LEU A 259 15.79 -19.25 3.17
N ASN A 260 14.69 -19.99 3.33
CA ASN A 260 14.08 -20.78 2.26
C ASN A 260 12.83 -20.04 1.75
N ASP A 261 12.71 -19.86 0.43
CA ASP A 261 11.62 -19.06 -0.15
C ASP A 261 10.22 -19.64 0.13
N ALA A 262 10.05 -20.95 0.11
CA ALA A 262 8.75 -21.59 0.34
C ALA A 262 8.30 -21.57 1.82
N GLU A 263 9.23 -21.41 2.76
CA GLU A 263 8.93 -21.36 4.20
C GLU A 263 8.99 -19.95 4.80
N GLY A 264 9.64 -19.00 4.12
CA GLY A 264 10.04 -17.72 4.71
C GLY A 264 11.00 -17.90 5.88
N GLY A 265 10.93 -17.00 6.87
CA GLY A 265 11.59 -17.19 8.16
C GLY A 265 11.99 -15.88 8.85
N CYS A 266 12.85 -15.98 9.86
CA CYS A 266 13.37 -14.85 10.62
C CYS A 266 14.82 -15.09 11.01
N GLY A 267 15.54 -13.99 11.22
CA GLY A 267 16.89 -13.98 11.77
C GLY A 267 17.30 -12.56 12.10
N VAL A 268 18.61 -12.32 12.17
CA VAL A 268 19.16 -10.98 12.40
C VAL A 268 19.97 -10.57 11.19
N LEU A 269 19.72 -9.35 10.71
CA LEU A 269 20.59 -8.69 9.75
C LEU A 269 21.48 -7.68 10.48
N ALA A 270 22.68 -7.47 9.97
CA ALA A 270 23.62 -6.45 10.44
C ALA A 270 23.90 -5.43 9.32
N LEU A 271 24.07 -4.16 9.69
CA LEU A 271 24.50 -3.11 8.77
C LEU A 271 26.03 -3.06 8.73
N THR A 272 26.59 -3.14 7.51
CA THR A 272 28.01 -3.36 7.22
C THR A 272 28.73 -2.11 6.71
N GLY A 273 28.11 -0.94 6.82
CA GLY A 273 28.71 0.34 6.44
C GLY A 273 28.89 0.52 4.94
N GLU A 274 29.94 1.25 4.57
CA GLU A 274 30.39 1.39 3.19
C GLU A 274 31.07 0.10 2.71
N GLN A 275 30.85 -0.26 1.45
CA GLN A 275 31.54 -1.35 0.75
C GLN A 275 31.86 -0.88 -0.67
N SER A 276 33.01 -1.27 -1.21
CA SER A 276 33.60 -0.74 -2.45
C SER A 276 33.26 -1.50 -3.74
N ASP A 277 32.71 -2.71 -3.64
CA ASP A 277 32.32 -3.59 -4.75
C ASP A 277 31.10 -4.43 -4.31
N PHE A 278 30.15 -4.64 -5.22
CA PHE A 278 28.99 -5.49 -5.00
C PHE A 278 28.86 -6.47 -6.17
N GLN A 279 29.22 -7.73 -5.96
CA GLN A 279 29.33 -8.70 -7.05
C GLN A 279 27.98 -9.36 -7.41
N ALA A 280 27.70 -9.40 -8.72
CA ALA A 280 26.59 -10.18 -9.25
C ALA A 280 26.85 -11.69 -9.13
N SER A 281 25.87 -12.43 -8.62
CA SER A 281 25.84 -13.88 -8.70
C SER A 281 24.43 -14.40 -8.94
N LYS A 282 24.27 -15.73 -9.02
CA LYS A 282 22.96 -16.37 -9.14
C LYS A 282 22.87 -17.54 -8.16
N ARG A 283 22.12 -17.36 -7.08
CA ARG A 283 21.91 -18.38 -6.04
C ARG A 283 20.42 -18.50 -5.68
N ASN A 284 19.98 -19.72 -5.36
CA ASN A 284 18.62 -20.04 -4.91
C ASN A 284 17.50 -19.49 -5.82
N GLY A 285 17.69 -19.57 -7.13
CA GLY A 285 16.75 -19.10 -8.16
C GLY A 285 16.86 -17.61 -8.52
N ILE A 286 17.32 -16.78 -7.59
CA ILE A 286 17.49 -15.33 -7.77
C ILE A 286 18.82 -15.05 -8.48
N LYS A 287 18.86 -14.02 -9.35
CA LYS A 287 20.08 -13.43 -9.89
C LYS A 287 20.22 -12.01 -9.31
N SER A 288 21.39 -11.68 -8.75
CA SER A 288 21.71 -10.32 -8.33
C SER A 288 22.38 -9.48 -9.42
N PHE A 289 22.40 -8.17 -9.21
CA PHE A 289 23.08 -7.18 -10.04
C PHE A 289 24.44 -6.82 -9.44
N ALA A 290 25.35 -6.38 -10.31
CA ALA A 290 26.66 -5.89 -9.91
C ALA A 290 26.62 -4.36 -9.77
N PHE A 291 27.41 -3.84 -8.85
CA PHE A 291 27.69 -2.40 -8.73
C PHE A 291 29.18 -2.26 -8.38
N ASP A 292 29.97 -1.76 -9.33
CA ASP A 292 31.43 -1.70 -9.35
C ASP A 292 31.99 -0.46 -8.63
N SER A 293 31.29 0.03 -7.62
CA SER A 293 31.67 1.23 -6.86
C SER A 293 31.11 1.24 -5.44
N TYR A 294 31.53 2.25 -4.67
CA TYR A 294 31.18 2.41 -3.27
C TYR A 294 29.72 2.83 -3.05
N PHE A 295 29.13 2.33 -1.96
CA PHE A 295 27.82 2.78 -1.49
C PHE A 295 27.79 2.82 0.04
N PRO A 296 27.34 3.91 0.68
CA PRO A 296 27.59 4.18 2.10
C PRO A 296 26.82 3.29 3.07
N ARG A 297 25.76 2.59 2.60
CA ARG A 297 24.94 1.70 3.43
C ARG A 297 24.78 0.32 2.78
N SER A 298 25.35 -0.69 3.42
CA SER A 298 25.19 -2.09 3.05
C SER A 298 24.69 -2.94 4.22
N PHE A 299 24.22 -4.16 3.94
CA PHE A 299 23.79 -5.11 4.97
C PHE A 299 24.09 -6.57 4.62
N GLY A 300 24.17 -7.40 5.65
CA GLY A 300 24.27 -8.87 5.55
C GLY A 300 23.44 -9.59 6.62
N PHE A 301 23.44 -10.93 6.59
CA PHE A 301 22.68 -11.78 7.52
C PHE A 301 23.61 -12.54 8.48
N LEU A 302 23.39 -12.38 9.79
CA LEU A 302 24.29 -12.95 10.80
C LEU A 302 24.19 -14.48 10.88
N SER A 303 25.32 -15.14 10.71
CA SER A 303 25.49 -16.58 10.82
C SER A 303 24.94 -17.11 12.14
N GLY A 304 24.27 -18.27 12.10
CA GLY A 304 23.66 -18.91 13.27
C GLY A 304 22.40 -18.23 13.85
N THR A 305 21.99 -17.03 13.40
CA THR A 305 20.83 -16.31 13.97
C THR A 305 19.46 -16.73 13.42
N ARG A 306 19.41 -17.66 12.46
CA ARG A 306 18.16 -18.15 11.83
C ARG A 306 17.27 -18.88 12.84
N ALA A 307 16.08 -18.33 13.10
CA ALA A 307 15.10 -18.91 14.01
C ALA A 307 14.12 -19.89 13.31
N GLN A 308 13.57 -20.85 14.06
CA GLN A 308 12.57 -21.82 13.56
C GLN A 308 11.16 -21.21 13.50
N CYS A 309 10.97 -20.21 12.63
CA CYS A 309 9.77 -19.39 12.60
C CYS A 309 9.19 -19.29 11.17
N LYS A 310 8.66 -20.40 10.65
CA LYS A 310 8.08 -20.49 9.30
C LYS A 310 6.86 -19.57 9.12
N ASP A 311 6.53 -19.22 7.88
CA ASP A 311 5.30 -18.49 7.56
C ASP A 311 4.08 -19.44 7.63
N LEU A 312 3.22 -19.23 8.63
CA LEU A 312 2.02 -20.04 8.85
C LEU A 312 0.75 -19.48 8.19
N ARG A 313 0.86 -18.56 7.20
CA ARG A 313 -0.30 -18.01 6.47
C ARG A 313 -1.21 -19.09 5.88
N TRP A 314 -0.61 -20.15 5.31
CA TRP A 314 -1.33 -21.20 4.59
C TRP A 314 -2.05 -22.17 5.55
N PRO A 315 -1.41 -22.66 6.65
CA PRO A 315 -2.13 -23.30 7.75
C PRO A 315 -3.27 -22.45 8.35
N ALA A 316 -3.04 -21.15 8.59
CA ALA A 316 -4.08 -20.25 9.10
C ALA A 316 -5.27 -20.16 8.13
N LEU A 317 -4.98 -19.99 6.83
CA LEU A 317 -6.00 -19.96 5.78
C LEU A 317 -6.79 -21.27 5.72
N GLY A 318 -6.12 -22.42 5.79
CA GLY A 318 -6.79 -23.73 5.78
C GLY A 318 -7.81 -23.88 6.91
N ILE A 319 -7.47 -23.42 8.12
CA ILE A 319 -8.40 -23.39 9.26
C ILE A 319 -9.55 -22.40 9.03
N SER A 320 -9.27 -21.18 8.57
CA SER A 320 -10.30 -20.16 8.28
C SER A 320 -11.23 -20.57 7.14
N VAL A 321 -10.74 -21.24 6.10
CA VAL A 321 -11.52 -21.82 5.00
C VAL A 321 -12.38 -22.97 5.51
N PHE A 322 -11.84 -23.89 6.32
CA PHE A 322 -12.62 -24.98 6.92
C PHE A 322 -13.80 -24.46 7.77
N PHE A 323 -13.53 -23.53 8.68
CA PHE A 323 -14.57 -22.99 9.57
C PHE A 323 -15.61 -22.12 8.82
N SER A 324 -15.18 -21.30 7.85
CA SER A 324 -16.12 -20.52 7.01
C SER A 324 -16.98 -21.44 6.13
N ALA A 325 -16.41 -22.50 5.53
CA ALA A 325 -17.16 -23.49 4.78
C ALA A 325 -18.14 -24.28 5.67
N LEU A 326 -17.74 -24.67 6.88
CA LEU A 326 -18.62 -25.34 7.85
C LEU A 326 -19.81 -24.44 8.23
N ILE A 327 -19.57 -23.18 8.60
CA ILE A 327 -20.65 -22.23 8.91
C ILE A 327 -21.54 -22.01 7.68
N SER A 328 -20.95 -21.92 6.48
CA SER A 328 -21.70 -21.82 5.22
C SER A 328 -22.65 -23.01 5.01
N ILE A 329 -22.15 -24.23 5.09
CA ILE A 329 -22.92 -25.45 4.81
C ILE A 329 -24.10 -25.62 5.78
N PHE A 330 -23.95 -25.20 7.04
CA PHE A 330 -24.97 -25.37 8.09
C PHE A 330 -25.83 -24.12 8.37
N THR A 331 -25.71 -23.03 7.59
CA THR A 331 -26.42 -21.76 7.88
C THR A 331 -27.33 -21.27 6.75
N THR A 332 -28.65 -21.35 6.97
CA THR A 332 -29.68 -20.73 6.10
C THR A 332 -29.93 -19.24 6.36
N SER A 333 -29.46 -18.69 7.49
CA SER A 333 -29.67 -17.28 7.86
C SER A 333 -28.71 -16.34 7.12
N PRO A 334 -29.20 -15.38 6.30
CA PRO A 334 -28.35 -14.42 5.59
C PRO A 334 -27.46 -13.60 6.51
N SER A 335 -28.00 -13.17 7.66
CA SER A 335 -27.26 -12.36 8.64
C SER A 335 -26.09 -13.14 9.22
N VAL A 336 -26.32 -14.38 9.67
CA VAL A 336 -25.27 -15.20 10.27
C VAL A 336 -24.21 -15.51 9.22
N PHE A 337 -24.62 -15.99 8.05
CA PHE A 337 -23.70 -16.33 6.96
C PHE A 337 -22.83 -15.14 6.53
N PHE A 338 -23.41 -13.95 6.35
CA PHE A 338 -22.63 -12.80 5.91
C PHE A 338 -21.64 -12.36 7.01
N TRP A 339 -22.11 -12.16 8.25
CA TRP A 339 -21.30 -11.55 9.29
C TRP A 339 -20.20 -12.45 9.86
N THR A 340 -20.41 -13.77 10.00
CA THR A 340 -19.32 -14.66 10.44
C THR A 340 -18.20 -14.70 9.42
N ASN A 341 -18.54 -14.77 8.13
CA ASN A 341 -17.56 -14.89 7.08
C ASN A 341 -16.88 -13.55 6.79
N TRP A 342 -17.58 -12.42 6.95
CA TRP A 342 -16.97 -11.09 7.01
C TRP A 342 -15.88 -11.00 8.08
N ILE A 343 -16.17 -11.46 9.31
CA ILE A 343 -15.20 -11.50 10.42
C ILE A 343 -14.01 -12.40 10.08
N ILE A 344 -14.27 -13.62 9.61
CA ILE A 344 -13.21 -14.61 9.31
C ILE A 344 -12.31 -14.11 8.16
N LEU A 345 -12.88 -13.62 7.05
CA LEU A 345 -12.15 -13.05 5.92
C LEU A 345 -11.31 -11.84 6.37
N PHE A 346 -11.90 -10.90 7.11
CA PHE A 346 -11.22 -9.68 7.53
C PHE A 346 -10.02 -9.96 8.42
N PHE A 347 -10.17 -10.74 9.49
CA PHE A 347 -9.07 -11.01 10.42
C PHE A 347 -8.03 -11.97 9.82
N GLN A 348 -8.41 -12.90 8.95
CA GLN A 348 -7.47 -13.72 8.18
C GLN A 348 -6.56 -12.83 7.31
N THR A 349 -7.12 -11.91 6.52
CA THR A 349 -6.32 -11.04 5.66
C THR A 349 -5.52 -10.03 6.47
N ALA A 350 -6.12 -9.35 7.45
CA ALA A 350 -5.46 -8.32 8.25
C ALA A 350 -4.29 -8.84 9.11
N LEU A 351 -4.34 -10.08 9.60
CA LEU A 351 -3.35 -10.62 10.55
C LEU A 351 -2.40 -11.68 9.95
N ALA A 352 -2.82 -12.41 8.92
CA ALA A 352 -2.09 -13.57 8.39
C ALA A 352 -1.73 -13.49 6.90
N THR A 353 -2.68 -13.32 5.98
CA THR A 353 -2.42 -13.50 4.52
C THR A 353 -2.03 -12.23 3.76
N ASP A 354 -2.44 -11.04 4.20
CA ASP A 354 -1.99 -9.76 3.62
C ASP A 354 -1.87 -8.63 4.68
N PRO A 355 -1.12 -8.86 5.77
CA PRO A 355 -1.00 -7.90 6.86
C PRO A 355 -0.27 -6.62 6.42
N PRO A 356 -0.59 -5.45 7.02
CA PRO A 356 0.26 -4.26 6.99
C PRO A 356 1.75 -4.55 7.26
N SER A 357 2.60 -3.76 6.61
CA SER A 357 4.07 -3.88 6.66
C SER A 357 4.69 -3.06 7.79
N LEU A 358 5.86 -3.50 8.28
CA LEU A 358 6.68 -2.83 9.32
C LEU A 358 6.01 -2.67 10.70
N THR A 359 4.91 -3.37 10.96
CA THR A 359 4.25 -3.40 12.28
C THR A 359 4.71 -4.58 13.13
N ASN A 360 4.98 -4.35 14.42
CA ASN A 360 5.00 -5.43 15.42
C ASN A 360 3.57 -5.99 15.65
N TYR A 361 3.43 -7.10 16.36
CA TYR A 361 2.14 -7.79 16.55
C TYR A 361 1.05 -6.94 17.24
N TYR A 362 1.42 -6.09 18.21
CA TYR A 362 0.46 -5.24 18.92
C TYR A 362 0.00 -4.06 18.05
N SER A 363 0.93 -3.44 17.32
CA SER A 363 0.61 -2.43 16.30
C SER A 363 -0.29 -3.01 15.19
N LEU A 364 -0.02 -4.25 14.75
CA LEU A 364 -0.82 -4.96 13.76
C LEU A 364 -2.27 -5.18 14.23
N LEU A 365 -2.47 -5.61 15.49
CA LEU A 365 -3.81 -5.73 16.09
C LEU A 365 -4.51 -4.36 16.16
N SER A 366 -3.82 -3.32 16.60
CA SER A 366 -4.37 -1.96 16.69
C SER A 366 -4.87 -1.45 15.32
N VAL A 367 -4.05 -1.60 14.27
CA VAL A 367 -4.41 -1.23 12.90
C VAL A 367 -5.59 -2.07 12.38
N ALA A 368 -5.63 -3.37 12.66
CA ALA A 368 -6.74 -4.24 12.27
C ALA A 368 -8.06 -3.81 12.93
N PHE A 369 -8.08 -3.58 14.24
CA PHE A 369 -9.29 -3.14 14.95
C PHE A 369 -9.75 -1.73 14.55
N GLY A 370 -8.82 -0.79 14.35
CA GLY A 370 -9.12 0.57 13.85
C GLY A 370 -9.77 0.57 12.47
N ARG A 371 -9.38 -0.36 11.58
CA ARG A 371 -9.99 -0.54 10.25
C ARG A 371 -11.30 -1.34 10.28
N PHE A 372 -11.48 -2.21 11.26
CA PHE A 372 -12.63 -3.14 11.33
C PHE A 372 -13.98 -2.43 11.54
N LEU A 373 -14.08 -1.45 12.44
CA LEU A 373 -15.37 -0.81 12.73
C LEU A 373 -15.94 -0.01 11.52
N PRO A 374 -15.17 0.84 10.81
CA PRO A 374 -15.61 1.44 9.56
C PRO A 374 -15.90 0.39 8.47
N ALA A 375 -15.13 -0.71 8.42
CA ALA A 375 -15.40 -1.80 7.49
C ALA A 375 -16.78 -2.42 7.75
N CYS A 376 -17.15 -2.64 9.01
CA CYS A 376 -18.48 -3.11 9.38
C CYS A 376 -19.60 -2.11 9.00
N PHE A 377 -19.37 -0.80 8.96
CA PHE A 377 -20.38 0.13 8.42
C PHE A 377 -20.60 -0.11 6.91
N CYS A 378 -19.52 -0.21 6.12
CA CYS A 378 -19.60 -0.57 4.69
C CYS A 378 -20.23 -1.97 4.48
N GLY A 379 -19.87 -2.93 5.34
CA GLY A 379 -20.42 -4.28 5.39
C GLY A 379 -21.92 -4.30 5.69
N TRP A 380 -22.42 -3.42 6.56
CA TRP A 380 -23.85 -3.27 6.82
C TRP A 380 -24.62 -2.69 5.63
N VAL A 381 -24.08 -1.66 4.97
CA VAL A 381 -24.69 -1.07 3.77
C VAL A 381 -24.78 -2.11 2.66
N THR A 382 -23.66 -2.77 2.33
CA THR A 382 -23.61 -3.82 1.31
C THR A 382 -24.49 -5.02 1.67
N TYR A 383 -24.42 -5.52 2.91
CA TYR A 383 -25.33 -6.56 3.39
C TYR A 383 -26.81 -6.20 3.19
N LYS A 384 -27.23 -5.03 3.66
CA LYS A 384 -28.63 -4.59 3.67
C LYS A 384 -29.20 -4.39 2.27
N TYR A 385 -28.43 -3.83 1.34
CA TYR A 385 -28.92 -3.43 0.01
C TYR A 385 -28.49 -4.36 -1.13
N THR A 386 -27.48 -5.22 -0.95
CA THR A 386 -27.02 -6.18 -1.98
C THR A 386 -27.10 -7.62 -1.50
N SER A 387 -26.30 -8.01 -0.51
CA SER A 387 -26.05 -9.43 -0.20
C SER A 387 -27.24 -10.14 0.44
N ARG A 388 -28.02 -9.47 1.31
CA ARG A 388 -29.23 -10.04 1.90
C ARG A 388 -30.17 -10.56 0.81
N ARG A 389 -30.44 -9.78 -0.25
CA ARG A 389 -31.36 -10.15 -1.34
C ARG A 389 -30.91 -11.41 -2.09
N SER A 390 -29.60 -11.60 -2.26
CA SER A 390 -29.04 -12.80 -2.90
C SER A 390 -29.15 -14.04 -2.02
N LEU A 391 -29.06 -13.88 -0.70
CA LEU A 391 -28.96 -14.97 0.28
C LEU A 391 -30.30 -15.34 0.93
N GLU A 392 -31.29 -14.46 0.91
CA GLU A 392 -32.58 -14.63 1.60
C GLU A 392 -33.40 -15.78 0.98
N GLY A 393 -33.67 -16.81 1.79
CA GLY A 393 -34.33 -18.05 1.35
C GLY A 393 -33.42 -19.03 0.59
N LEU A 394 -32.11 -18.78 0.47
CA LEU A 394 -31.21 -19.65 -0.29
C LEU A 394 -30.91 -20.98 0.43
N THR A 395 -31.55 -22.05 -0.04
CA THR A 395 -31.42 -23.40 0.53
C THR A 395 -30.29 -24.24 -0.10
N ALA A 396 -29.69 -23.81 -1.20
CA ALA A 396 -28.58 -24.50 -1.88
C ALA A 396 -27.23 -24.33 -1.14
N GLN A 397 -27.00 -25.11 -0.08
CA GLN A 397 -25.87 -24.90 0.83
C GLN A 397 -24.49 -25.10 0.19
N PHE A 398 -24.30 -26.15 -0.61
CA PHE A 398 -23.02 -26.40 -1.28
C PHE A 398 -22.80 -25.41 -2.43
N GLU A 399 -23.85 -25.04 -3.18
CA GLU A 399 -23.73 -24.01 -4.22
C GLU A 399 -23.39 -22.64 -3.64
N LYS A 400 -24.05 -22.22 -2.55
CA LYS A 400 -23.71 -20.99 -1.84
C LYS A 400 -22.26 -21.02 -1.34
N THR A 401 -21.80 -22.15 -0.83
CA THR A 401 -20.41 -22.31 -0.37
C THR A 401 -19.42 -22.18 -1.53
N ILE A 402 -19.60 -22.92 -2.62
CA ILE A 402 -18.68 -22.90 -3.76
C ILE A 402 -18.75 -21.56 -4.51
N LEU A 403 -19.96 -21.07 -4.81
CA LEU A 403 -20.17 -19.90 -5.66
C LEU A 403 -20.07 -18.56 -4.94
N TRP A 404 -20.22 -18.48 -3.61
CA TRP A 404 -20.04 -17.22 -2.87
C TRP A 404 -18.75 -17.23 -2.05
N MET A 405 -18.51 -18.28 -1.24
CA MET A 405 -17.33 -18.33 -0.36
C MET A 405 -16.02 -18.51 -1.13
N GLY A 406 -16.00 -19.39 -2.15
CA GLY A 406 -14.81 -19.61 -2.97
C GLY A 406 -14.30 -18.30 -3.58
N PRO A 407 -15.13 -17.58 -4.35
CA PRO A 407 -14.81 -16.26 -4.88
C PRO A 407 -14.48 -15.21 -3.80
N ALA A 408 -15.14 -15.23 -2.64
CA ALA A 408 -14.79 -14.34 -1.53
C ALA A 408 -13.38 -14.59 -0.98
N TRP A 409 -12.94 -15.84 -0.88
CA TRP A 409 -11.55 -16.16 -0.56
C TRP A 409 -10.58 -15.74 -1.68
N VAL A 410 -10.93 -15.94 -2.96
CA VAL A 410 -10.12 -15.51 -4.11
C VAL A 410 -9.91 -13.99 -4.13
N GLY A 411 -10.94 -13.20 -3.77
CA GLY A 411 -10.84 -11.75 -3.63
C GLY A 411 -10.11 -11.29 -2.37
N ALA A 412 -10.29 -11.97 -1.24
CA ALA A 412 -9.59 -11.66 0.02
C ALA A 412 -8.07 -11.94 -0.06
N LEU A 413 -7.67 -12.77 -1.02
CA LEU A 413 -6.30 -13.14 -1.38
C LEU A 413 -5.81 -12.44 -2.67
N ASN A 414 -6.25 -11.20 -2.93
CA ASN A 414 -5.89 -10.42 -4.13
C ASN A 414 -4.38 -10.45 -4.46
N ASN A 415 -3.55 -10.33 -3.41
CA ASN A 415 -2.08 -10.39 -3.45
C ASN A 415 -1.50 -11.73 -3.93
N GLN A 416 -2.29 -12.80 -3.98
CA GLN A 416 -1.92 -14.11 -4.51
C GLN A 416 -2.70 -14.49 -5.78
N THR A 417 -3.73 -13.72 -6.17
CA THR A 417 -4.65 -14.06 -7.26
C THR A 417 -4.58 -13.06 -8.41
N PHE A 418 -5.07 -11.83 -8.23
CA PHE A 418 -5.14 -10.83 -9.30
C PHE A 418 -3.86 -10.02 -9.46
N ASP A 419 -3.12 -9.77 -8.37
CA ASP A 419 -1.86 -9.01 -8.43
C ASP A 419 -0.75 -9.78 -9.17
N LYS A 420 -0.89 -11.10 -9.38
CA LYS A 420 0.01 -11.90 -10.22
C LYS A 420 -0.32 -11.83 -11.73
N ILE A 421 -1.33 -11.06 -12.15
CA ILE A 421 -1.68 -10.83 -13.56
C ILE A 421 -0.85 -9.63 -14.10
N PRO A 422 -0.24 -9.70 -15.30
CA PRO A 422 0.61 -8.64 -15.87
C PRO A 422 -0.19 -7.43 -16.41
N ILE A 423 -1.01 -6.82 -15.57
CA ILE A 423 -1.84 -5.63 -15.87
C ILE A 423 -1.90 -4.64 -14.68
N GLN A 424 -1.02 -4.77 -13.69
CA GLN A 424 -1.03 -3.94 -12.45
C GLN A 424 -1.02 -2.43 -12.72
N ARG A 425 -0.45 -2.01 -13.87
CA ARG A 425 -0.41 -0.63 -14.34
C ARG A 425 -0.87 -0.61 -15.79
N LEU A 426 -1.73 0.35 -16.12
CA LEU A 426 -2.29 0.52 -17.47
C LEU A 426 -1.54 1.58 -18.29
N THR A 427 -0.24 1.79 -18.06
CA THR A 427 0.52 2.74 -18.88
C THR A 427 0.86 2.13 -20.24
N PRO A 428 1.03 2.95 -21.30
CA PRO A 428 1.52 2.48 -22.59
C PRO A 428 2.94 1.91 -22.57
N HIS A 429 3.70 2.03 -21.46
CA HIS A 429 4.99 1.38 -21.29
C HIS A 429 4.82 -0.04 -20.74
N ASP A 430 4.16 -0.19 -19.58
CA ASP A 430 3.97 -1.49 -18.91
C ASP A 430 3.30 -2.52 -19.85
N ILE A 431 2.26 -2.09 -20.58
CA ILE A 431 1.49 -2.93 -21.52
C ILE A 431 2.34 -3.47 -22.68
N ARG A 432 3.42 -2.78 -23.06
CA ARG A 432 4.36 -3.23 -24.12
C ARG A 432 5.56 -4.01 -23.57
N ALA A 433 5.98 -3.72 -22.34
CA ALA A 433 7.16 -4.33 -21.74
C ALA A 433 6.87 -5.69 -21.07
N GLN A 434 5.65 -5.92 -20.57
CA GLN A 434 5.29 -7.17 -19.91
C GLN A 434 4.71 -8.21 -20.89
N PRO A 435 5.29 -9.42 -21.01
CA PRO A 435 4.78 -10.46 -21.90
C PRO A 435 3.41 -10.94 -21.43
N GLY A 436 2.42 -10.90 -22.33
CA GLY A 436 1.04 -11.30 -22.05
C GLY A 436 0.12 -10.21 -21.51
N ALA A 437 0.60 -8.98 -21.26
CA ALA A 437 -0.22 -7.87 -20.78
C ALA A 437 -1.39 -7.52 -21.71
N ILE A 438 -1.14 -7.42 -23.02
CA ILE A 438 -2.16 -7.12 -24.03
C ILE A 438 -3.31 -8.16 -24.06
N PRO A 439 -3.06 -9.48 -24.23
CA PRO A 439 -4.15 -10.46 -24.20
C PRO A 439 -4.82 -10.59 -22.83
N ALA A 440 -4.10 -10.39 -21.71
CA ALA A 440 -4.70 -10.33 -20.38
C ALA A 440 -5.69 -9.16 -20.26
N LEU A 441 -5.28 -7.96 -20.67
CA LEU A 441 -6.12 -6.76 -20.67
C LEU A 441 -7.37 -6.92 -21.54
N ILE A 442 -7.22 -7.42 -22.77
CA ILE A 442 -8.36 -7.70 -23.67
C ILE A 442 -9.31 -8.71 -23.02
N THR A 443 -8.79 -9.80 -22.44
CA THR A 443 -9.61 -10.82 -21.79
C THR A 443 -10.38 -10.26 -20.59
N VAL A 444 -9.74 -9.45 -19.75
CA VAL A 444 -10.37 -8.82 -18.58
C VAL A 444 -11.44 -7.82 -19.01
N VAL A 445 -11.18 -6.95 -19.98
CA VAL A 445 -12.14 -5.96 -20.48
C VAL A 445 -13.36 -6.63 -21.12
N LEU A 446 -13.16 -7.65 -21.97
CA LEU A 446 -14.28 -8.41 -22.56
C LEU A 446 -15.07 -9.17 -21.50
N THR A 447 -14.41 -9.75 -20.49
CA THR A 447 -15.07 -10.44 -19.38
C THR A 447 -15.93 -9.47 -18.56
N ILE A 448 -15.41 -8.31 -18.18
CA ILE A 448 -16.16 -7.29 -17.44
C ILE A 448 -17.34 -6.76 -18.27
N PHE A 449 -17.16 -6.55 -19.57
CA PHE A 449 -18.23 -6.13 -20.48
C PHE A 449 -19.36 -7.16 -20.58
N LEU A 450 -19.04 -8.45 -20.76
CA LEU A 450 -20.03 -9.54 -20.79
C LEU A 450 -20.76 -9.70 -19.45
N ILE A 451 -20.05 -9.53 -18.32
CA ILE A 451 -20.65 -9.50 -16.98
C ILE A 451 -21.64 -8.32 -16.87
N ALA A 452 -21.24 -7.12 -17.29
CA ALA A 452 -22.08 -5.93 -17.25
C ALA A 452 -23.36 -6.10 -18.09
N LEU A 453 -23.26 -6.67 -19.30
CA LEU A 453 -24.42 -7.02 -20.13
C LEU A 453 -25.34 -8.05 -19.45
N GLY A 454 -24.78 -9.11 -18.85
CA GLY A 454 -25.54 -10.13 -18.14
C GLY A 454 -26.26 -9.60 -16.90
N GLN A 455 -25.64 -8.67 -16.16
CA GLN A 455 -26.25 -8.01 -15.01
C GLN A 455 -27.30 -6.97 -15.44
N ALA A 456 -27.04 -6.19 -16.50
CA ALA A 456 -28.04 -5.30 -17.08
C ALA A 456 -29.29 -6.08 -17.55
N TRP A 457 -29.10 -7.20 -18.24
CA TRP A 457 -30.21 -8.11 -18.61
C TRP A 457 -30.95 -8.64 -17.38
N SER A 458 -30.22 -8.98 -16.30
CA SER A 458 -30.83 -9.40 -15.04
C SER A 458 -31.68 -8.28 -14.38
N PHE A 459 -31.20 -7.02 -14.37
CA PHE A 459 -31.97 -5.87 -13.86
C PHE A 459 -33.21 -5.60 -14.71
N ARG A 460 -33.13 -5.81 -16.02
CA ARG A 460 -34.26 -5.77 -16.94
C ARG A 460 -35.30 -6.82 -16.57
N VAL A 461 -34.90 -8.09 -16.40
CA VAL A 461 -35.83 -9.21 -16.19
C VAL A 461 -36.60 -9.10 -14.87
N GLU A 462 -35.98 -8.52 -13.84
CA GLU A 462 -36.65 -8.19 -12.56
C GLU A 462 -37.39 -6.83 -12.54
N GLY A 463 -37.43 -6.08 -13.65
CA GLY A 463 -38.07 -4.75 -13.70
C GLY A 463 -37.39 -3.67 -12.85
N ARG A 464 -36.12 -3.88 -12.45
CA ARG A 464 -35.34 -2.97 -11.59
C ARG A 464 -34.43 -2.00 -12.37
N MET A 465 -34.19 -2.23 -13.66
CA MET A 465 -33.26 -1.47 -14.50
C MET A 465 -33.37 0.06 -14.38
N PRO A 466 -34.55 0.72 -14.41
CA PRO A 466 -34.63 2.18 -14.30
C PRO A 466 -33.97 2.75 -13.04
N ARG A 467 -34.11 2.05 -11.90
CA ARG A 467 -33.54 2.48 -10.61
C ARG A 467 -32.03 2.31 -10.57
N TYR A 468 -31.51 1.22 -11.15
CA TYR A 468 -30.07 0.98 -11.18
C TYR A 468 -29.36 1.83 -12.23
N LEU A 469 -30.00 2.16 -13.35
CA LEU A 469 -29.51 3.19 -14.28
C LEU A 469 -29.34 4.53 -13.55
N ALA A 470 -30.33 4.98 -12.76
CA ALA A 470 -30.20 6.21 -11.97
C ALA A 470 -29.04 6.17 -10.96
N ILE A 471 -28.85 5.04 -10.24
CA ILE A 471 -27.73 4.87 -9.29
C ILE A 471 -26.39 4.90 -10.02
N TYR A 472 -26.24 4.15 -11.12
CA TYR A 472 -24.99 4.13 -11.89
C TYR A 472 -24.71 5.45 -12.61
N SER A 473 -25.73 6.18 -13.07
CA SER A 473 -25.56 7.56 -13.57
C SER A 473 -25.06 8.50 -12.48
N LEU A 474 -25.50 8.36 -11.23
CA LEU A 474 -24.99 9.16 -10.11
C LEU A 474 -23.54 8.79 -9.75
N PHE A 475 -23.17 7.50 -9.80
CA PHE A 475 -21.77 7.08 -9.66
C PHE A 475 -20.88 7.64 -10.78
N VAL A 476 -21.31 7.54 -12.04
CA VAL A 476 -20.59 8.10 -13.19
C VAL A 476 -20.47 9.62 -13.09
N LEU A 477 -21.53 10.33 -12.70
CA LEU A 477 -21.49 11.77 -12.47
C LEU A 477 -20.50 12.15 -11.35
N GLY A 478 -20.49 11.41 -10.24
CA GLY A 478 -19.52 11.61 -9.16
C GLY A 478 -18.07 11.41 -9.62
N LEU A 479 -17.80 10.37 -10.42
CA LEU A 479 -16.48 10.12 -11.01
C LEU A 479 -16.08 11.20 -12.02
N LEU A 480 -17.01 11.69 -12.84
CA LEU A 480 -16.77 12.79 -13.78
C LEU A 480 -16.47 14.11 -13.05
N ILE A 481 -17.15 14.39 -11.94
CA ILE A 481 -16.83 15.53 -11.06
C ILE A 481 -15.43 15.37 -10.47
N CYS A 482 -15.06 14.17 -10.01
CA CYS A 482 -13.71 13.89 -9.52
C CYS A 482 -12.63 14.13 -10.60
N VAL A 483 -12.87 13.68 -11.84
CA VAL A 483 -11.95 13.90 -12.99
C VAL A 483 -11.86 15.37 -13.41
N ALA A 484 -12.89 16.17 -13.14
CA ALA A 484 -12.92 17.60 -13.45
C ALA A 484 -12.19 18.50 -12.43
N LEU A 485 -11.74 17.97 -11.30
CA LEU A 485 -11.02 18.75 -10.28
C LEU A 485 -9.56 18.99 -10.67
N PRO A 486 -9.11 20.25 -10.86
CA PRO A 486 -7.74 20.55 -11.28
C PRO A 486 -6.74 20.23 -10.16
N GLY A 487 -5.54 19.79 -10.55
CA GLY A 487 -4.45 19.47 -9.62
C GLY A 487 -4.55 18.11 -8.91
N LEU A 488 -5.67 17.40 -9.07
CA LEU A 488 -5.88 16.05 -8.55
C LEU A 488 -6.02 15.03 -9.69
N SER A 489 -5.94 13.76 -9.35
CA SER A 489 -6.01 12.64 -10.29
C SER A 489 -6.78 11.46 -9.69
N LEU A 490 -7.54 10.76 -10.53
CA LEU A 490 -8.48 9.72 -10.10
C LEU A 490 -7.78 8.37 -9.90
N ARG A 491 -7.74 7.86 -8.65
CA ARG A 491 -7.21 6.53 -8.31
C ARG A 491 -8.32 5.61 -7.80
N ILE A 492 -8.85 4.74 -8.67
CA ILE A 492 -9.86 3.75 -8.27
C ILE A 492 -9.16 2.53 -7.67
N HIS A 493 -8.95 2.56 -6.35
CA HIS A 493 -8.53 1.40 -5.58
C HIS A 493 -9.55 0.24 -5.69
N HIS A 494 -9.09 -1.00 -5.59
CA HIS A 494 -9.92 -2.20 -5.79
C HIS A 494 -11.09 -2.32 -4.79
N TYR A 495 -10.95 -1.79 -3.57
CA TYR A 495 -12.07 -1.72 -2.64
C TYR A 495 -13.14 -0.70 -3.07
N ILE A 496 -12.76 0.39 -3.75
CA ILE A 496 -13.69 1.39 -4.30
C ILE A 496 -14.42 0.76 -5.50
N LEU A 497 -13.69 0.08 -6.38
CA LEU A 497 -14.26 -0.70 -7.48
C LEU A 497 -15.27 -1.74 -6.97
N ALA A 498 -14.95 -2.43 -5.87
CA ALA A 498 -15.86 -3.34 -5.21
C ALA A 498 -17.16 -2.65 -4.72
N LEU A 499 -17.06 -1.51 -4.03
CA LEU A 499 -18.24 -0.76 -3.59
C LEU A 499 -19.13 -0.26 -4.76
N LEU A 500 -18.51 0.16 -5.87
CA LEU A 500 -19.23 0.61 -7.08
C LEU A 500 -19.94 -0.56 -7.80
N LEU A 501 -19.33 -1.74 -7.85
CA LEU A 501 -19.87 -2.90 -8.57
C LEU A 501 -20.82 -3.77 -7.73
N LEU A 502 -20.69 -3.82 -6.40
CA LEU A 502 -21.53 -4.65 -5.53
C LEU A 502 -23.05 -4.45 -5.70
N PRO A 503 -23.60 -3.23 -5.86
CA PRO A 503 -25.02 -3.01 -6.17
C PRO A 503 -25.50 -3.80 -7.40
N GLY A 504 -24.62 -3.92 -8.40
CA GLY A 504 -24.83 -4.65 -9.66
C GLY A 504 -25.00 -6.16 -9.50
N THR A 505 -24.70 -6.73 -8.32
CA THR A 505 -24.74 -8.17 -8.02
C THR A 505 -25.96 -8.60 -7.18
N SER A 506 -26.93 -7.71 -6.99
CA SER A 506 -28.05 -7.87 -6.05
C SER A 506 -29.15 -8.86 -6.51
N PHE A 507 -28.78 -10.05 -6.98
CA PHE A 507 -29.66 -11.10 -7.47
C PHE A 507 -29.41 -12.44 -6.79
N GLN A 508 -30.44 -13.27 -6.69
CA GLN A 508 -30.31 -14.68 -6.35
C GLN A 508 -30.21 -15.50 -7.65
N ASN A 509 -29.09 -15.35 -8.36
CA ASN A 509 -28.70 -16.19 -9.50
C ASN A 509 -27.22 -16.59 -9.41
N ARG A 510 -26.85 -17.72 -10.03
CA ARG A 510 -25.53 -18.35 -9.87
C ARG A 510 -24.35 -17.44 -10.21
N PRO A 511 -24.33 -16.69 -11.34
CA PRO A 511 -23.25 -15.75 -11.63
C PRO A 511 -23.14 -14.61 -10.61
N SER A 512 -24.27 -14.09 -10.12
CA SER A 512 -24.25 -12.97 -9.16
C SER A 512 -23.70 -13.37 -7.79
N LEU A 513 -23.85 -14.63 -7.36
CA LEU A 513 -23.15 -15.12 -6.16
C LEU A 513 -21.63 -15.05 -6.34
N VAL A 514 -21.12 -15.44 -7.51
CA VAL A 514 -19.68 -15.41 -7.84
C VAL A 514 -19.14 -13.98 -7.79
N TYR A 515 -19.80 -13.05 -8.48
CA TYR A 515 -19.33 -11.67 -8.51
C TYR A 515 -19.51 -10.99 -7.14
N GLN A 516 -20.58 -11.26 -6.41
CA GLN A 516 -20.81 -10.69 -5.09
C GLN A 516 -19.78 -11.16 -4.07
N GLY A 517 -19.52 -12.47 -4.01
CA GLY A 517 -18.49 -13.04 -3.15
C GLY A 517 -17.13 -12.43 -3.47
N LEU A 518 -16.74 -12.44 -4.75
CA LEU A 518 -15.49 -11.86 -5.23
C LEU A 518 -15.30 -10.40 -4.80
N LEU A 519 -16.30 -9.54 -5.03
CA LEU A 519 -16.21 -8.13 -4.70
C LEU A 519 -16.21 -7.88 -3.18
N VAL A 520 -16.93 -8.68 -2.38
CA VAL A 520 -16.79 -8.65 -0.90
C VAL A 520 -15.37 -9.00 -0.48
N GLY A 521 -14.76 -10.03 -1.09
CA GLY A 521 -13.37 -10.40 -0.86
C GLY A 521 -12.39 -9.27 -1.20
N LEU A 522 -12.52 -8.66 -2.39
CA LEU A 522 -11.67 -7.56 -2.85
C LEU A 522 -11.80 -6.31 -1.96
N PHE A 523 -13.02 -5.99 -1.51
CA PHE A 523 -13.24 -4.91 -0.53
C PHE A 523 -12.51 -5.20 0.79
N ILE A 524 -12.66 -6.43 1.31
CA ILE A 524 -12.02 -6.83 2.56
C ILE A 524 -10.49 -6.79 2.43
N ASN A 525 -9.91 -7.28 1.32
CA ASN A 525 -8.47 -7.19 1.10
C ASN A 525 -7.99 -5.73 1.12
N GLY A 526 -8.59 -4.85 0.30
CA GLY A 526 -8.15 -3.46 0.20
C GLY A 526 -8.22 -2.72 1.54
N ILE A 527 -9.32 -2.85 2.29
CA ILE A 527 -9.44 -2.20 3.60
C ILE A 527 -8.55 -2.86 4.67
N ALA A 528 -8.39 -4.18 4.68
CA ALA A 528 -7.54 -4.86 5.66
C ALA A 528 -6.06 -4.51 5.48
N ARG A 529 -5.53 -4.59 4.25
CA ARG A 529 -4.12 -4.35 3.92
C ARG A 529 -3.78 -2.86 3.84
N TRP A 530 -4.55 -2.06 3.11
CA TRP A 530 -4.24 -0.65 2.82
C TRP A 530 -5.09 0.35 3.62
N GLY A 531 -6.35 0.02 3.91
CA GLY A 531 -7.29 0.92 4.58
C GLY A 531 -8.02 1.84 3.60
N TYR A 532 -8.51 2.97 4.11
CA TYR A 532 -9.30 3.95 3.35
C TYR A 532 -8.40 4.96 2.65
N ALA A 533 -7.75 4.52 1.57
CA ALA A 533 -7.00 5.40 0.67
C ALA A 533 -7.93 6.39 -0.05
N SER A 534 -7.37 7.42 -0.68
CA SER A 534 -8.20 8.38 -1.42
C SER A 534 -8.72 7.81 -2.75
N ILE A 535 -9.78 8.41 -3.28
CA ILE A 535 -10.17 8.27 -4.69
C ILE A 535 -9.53 9.37 -5.57
N LEU A 536 -9.05 10.44 -4.94
CA LEU A 536 -8.41 11.61 -5.54
C LEU A 536 -7.05 11.83 -4.91
N GLU A 537 -5.99 11.68 -5.68
CA GLU A 537 -4.60 11.82 -5.22
C GLU A 537 -3.85 12.85 -6.08
N PRO A 538 -2.83 13.54 -5.52
CA PRO A 538 -1.90 14.34 -6.31
C PRO A 538 -1.23 13.49 -7.41
N PRO A 539 -0.96 14.05 -8.61
CA PRO A 539 -0.26 13.31 -9.68
C PRO A 539 1.14 12.79 -9.32
N SER A 540 1.81 13.37 -8.32
CA SER A 540 3.05 12.83 -7.73
C SER A 540 2.87 11.44 -7.13
N ASP A 541 1.73 11.23 -6.47
CA ASP A 541 1.44 10.09 -5.60
C ASP A 541 0.94 8.88 -6.41
N LEU A 542 0.55 9.12 -7.67
CA LEU A 542 0.36 8.09 -8.70
C LEU A 542 1.67 7.56 -9.28
N LEU A 543 2.71 8.39 -9.37
CA LEU A 543 3.95 8.05 -10.06
C LEU A 543 4.89 7.23 -9.18
N GLN A 544 4.99 7.55 -7.88
CA GLN A 544 5.72 6.74 -6.87
C GLN A 544 7.14 6.30 -7.30
N GLY A 545 7.92 7.23 -7.87
CA GLY A 545 9.26 6.94 -8.43
C GLY A 545 9.27 6.57 -9.91
N ALA A 546 8.15 6.70 -10.63
CA ALA A 546 8.13 6.65 -12.09
C ALA A 546 8.57 7.97 -12.70
N GLN A 547 9.27 7.87 -13.84
CA GLN A 547 9.66 8.99 -14.70
C GLN A 547 8.45 9.89 -15.03
N LYS A 548 8.52 11.17 -14.65
CA LYS A 548 7.49 12.20 -14.84
C LYS A 548 7.49 12.75 -16.27
N GLY A 549 8.62 12.61 -16.96
CA GLY A 549 8.94 13.26 -18.22
C GLY A 549 9.15 14.77 -18.07
N THR A 550 9.82 15.23 -17.01
CA THR A 550 10.19 16.65 -16.86
C THR A 550 11.32 17.05 -17.82
N LEU A 551 11.59 18.35 -17.90
CA LEU A 551 12.89 18.83 -18.35
C LEU A 551 14.03 18.19 -17.52
N LEU A 552 15.16 17.90 -18.18
CA LEU A 552 16.40 17.40 -17.57
C LEU A 552 17.50 18.47 -17.68
N PRO A 553 18.45 18.55 -16.74
CA PRO A 553 19.62 19.41 -16.85
C PRO A 553 20.43 19.11 -18.11
N ALA A 554 20.81 20.16 -18.84
CA ALA A 554 21.81 20.10 -19.90
C ALA A 554 23.17 20.43 -19.27
N VAL A 555 23.95 19.39 -18.99
CA VAL A 555 25.21 19.47 -18.25
C VAL A 555 26.38 19.28 -19.20
N GLU A 556 27.43 20.06 -19.02
CA GLU A 556 28.67 19.97 -19.79
C GLU A 556 29.87 19.79 -18.84
N VAL A 557 30.79 18.88 -19.16
CA VAL A 557 32.02 18.69 -18.37
C VAL A 557 33.04 19.74 -18.77
N LEU A 558 33.39 20.64 -17.85
CA LEU A 558 34.40 21.68 -18.05
C LEU A 558 35.83 21.14 -17.86
N SER A 559 36.00 20.21 -16.92
CA SER A 559 37.26 19.50 -16.69
C SER A 559 37.01 18.16 -16.01
N ALA A 560 37.81 17.14 -16.35
CA ALA A 560 37.84 15.86 -15.64
C ALA A 560 39.31 15.46 -15.46
N GLY A 561 39.73 15.32 -14.21
CA GLY A 561 41.03 14.78 -13.82
C GLY A 561 40.88 13.44 -13.10
N VAL A 562 41.93 13.00 -12.42
CA VAL A 562 41.85 11.80 -11.55
C VAL A 562 41.20 12.16 -10.21
N GLY A 563 41.59 13.28 -9.59
CA GLY A 563 41.13 13.68 -8.25
C GLY A 563 39.84 14.50 -8.19
N ASN A 564 39.47 15.20 -9.27
CA ASN A 564 38.25 16.01 -9.34
C ASN A 564 37.65 16.09 -10.76
N ILE A 565 36.36 16.42 -10.83
CA ILE A 565 35.59 16.64 -12.06
C ILE A 565 34.69 17.86 -11.87
N THR A 566 34.61 18.72 -12.89
CA THR A 566 33.90 20.00 -12.87
C THR A 566 32.83 20.04 -13.95
N PHE A 567 31.60 20.37 -13.55
CA PHE A 567 30.42 20.40 -14.40
C PHE A 567 29.85 21.83 -14.49
N ASN A 568 29.48 22.25 -15.70
CA ASN A 568 28.55 23.35 -15.93
C ASN A 568 27.13 22.77 -15.93
N LEU A 569 26.30 23.15 -14.97
CA LEU A 569 24.90 22.72 -14.82
C LEU A 569 23.93 23.56 -15.67
N GLY A 570 24.45 24.54 -16.40
CA GLY A 570 23.69 25.49 -17.20
C GLY A 570 22.98 26.56 -16.36
N PRO A 571 22.17 27.42 -17.01
CA PRO A 571 21.48 28.50 -16.32
C PRO A 571 20.22 28.05 -15.58
N LEU A 572 19.93 28.75 -14.49
CA LEU A 572 18.70 28.70 -13.68
C LEU A 572 18.11 30.12 -13.53
N PRO A 573 16.80 30.28 -13.28
CA PRO A 573 15.77 29.23 -13.27
C PRO A 573 15.35 28.79 -14.68
N ARG A 574 14.71 27.61 -14.80
CA ARG A 574 14.27 27.02 -16.08
C ARG A 574 12.79 26.70 -16.08
N TRP A 575 12.08 27.20 -17.09
CA TRP A 575 10.65 26.97 -17.25
C TRP A 575 10.36 25.71 -18.08
N ASP A 576 9.73 24.72 -17.45
CA ASP A 576 9.16 23.56 -18.14
C ASP A 576 7.73 23.89 -18.58
N GLY A 577 7.57 24.25 -19.86
CA GLY A 577 6.27 24.58 -20.45
C GLY A 577 5.30 23.40 -20.59
N LYS A 578 5.78 22.16 -20.48
CA LYS A 578 4.95 20.94 -20.52
C LYS A 578 4.35 20.66 -19.14
N MET A 579 5.15 20.79 -18.08
CA MET A 579 4.72 20.59 -16.69
C MET A 579 4.18 21.86 -16.02
N ARG A 580 4.35 23.03 -16.67
CA ARG A 580 4.04 24.37 -16.13
C ARG A 580 4.69 24.64 -14.77
N LYS A 581 5.96 24.21 -14.64
CA LYS A 581 6.79 24.45 -13.45
C LYS A 581 7.97 25.33 -13.81
N LEU A 582 8.30 26.24 -12.90
CA LEU A 582 9.62 26.85 -12.85
C LEU A 582 10.51 25.95 -11.99
N PHE A 583 11.67 25.58 -12.50
CA PHE A 583 12.73 24.93 -11.75
C PHE A 583 13.76 25.99 -11.34
N ASP A 584 14.05 26.09 -10.06
CA ASP A 584 14.89 27.11 -9.42
C ASP A 584 16.21 26.55 -8.86
N GLY A 585 16.38 25.23 -8.84
CA GLY A 585 17.63 24.57 -8.41
C GLY A 585 18.01 23.33 -9.21
N VAL A 586 19.11 22.69 -8.81
CA VAL A 586 19.61 21.40 -9.31
C VAL A 586 19.97 20.50 -8.12
N SER A 587 19.66 19.21 -8.24
CA SER A 587 20.13 18.12 -7.39
C SER A 587 21.08 17.22 -8.19
N VAL A 588 22.13 16.71 -7.52
CA VAL A 588 23.08 15.75 -8.11
C VAL A 588 23.15 14.50 -7.26
N LEU A 589 23.01 13.34 -7.92
CA LEU A 589 23.34 12.04 -7.36
C LEU A 589 24.76 11.64 -7.79
N VAL A 590 25.52 11.10 -6.84
CA VAL A 590 26.74 10.32 -7.11
C VAL A 590 26.50 8.92 -6.53
N ASN A 591 26.67 7.87 -7.33
CA ASN A 591 26.45 6.47 -6.92
C ASN A 591 25.06 6.18 -6.33
N ASP A 592 24.02 6.79 -6.91
CA ASP A 592 22.62 6.71 -6.45
C ASP A 592 22.38 7.31 -5.04
N VAL A 593 23.32 8.13 -4.54
CA VAL A 593 23.25 8.93 -3.30
C VAL A 593 23.19 10.42 -3.64
N GLU A 594 22.30 11.19 -3.04
CA GLU A 594 22.23 12.64 -3.24
C GLU A 594 23.40 13.34 -2.54
N ARG A 595 24.25 14.03 -3.30
CA ARG A 595 25.46 14.69 -2.78
C ARG A 595 25.43 16.21 -2.84
N PHE A 596 24.62 16.78 -3.74
CA PHE A 596 24.50 18.23 -3.88
C PHE A 596 23.05 18.65 -4.13
N ARG A 597 22.69 19.81 -3.59
CA ARG A 597 21.53 20.63 -3.97
C ARG A 597 21.99 22.08 -3.99
N GLY A 598 21.60 22.83 -5.02
CA GLY A 598 21.85 24.27 -5.11
C GLY A 598 20.70 24.99 -5.82
N TYR A 599 20.40 26.21 -5.40
CA TYR A 599 19.30 27.04 -5.91
C TYR A 599 19.80 28.39 -6.43
N ALA A 600 19.05 29.02 -7.34
CA ALA A 600 19.47 30.25 -8.01
C ALA A 600 19.37 31.53 -7.13
N ASP A 601 18.60 31.48 -6.05
CA ASP A 601 18.37 32.59 -5.12
C ASP A 601 19.39 32.61 -3.96
N ASP A 602 19.79 31.43 -3.45
CA ASP A 602 20.85 31.30 -2.45
C ASP A 602 22.23 31.07 -3.09
N ARG A 603 23.03 32.14 -3.14
CA ARG A 603 24.42 32.11 -3.61
C ARG A 603 25.35 31.27 -2.72
N GLY A 604 24.97 31.00 -1.46
CA GLY A 604 25.76 30.22 -0.52
C GLY A 604 26.14 28.85 -1.07
N TYR A 605 25.21 28.15 -1.74
CA TYR A 605 25.46 26.84 -2.36
C TYR A 605 26.55 26.82 -3.44
N TRP A 606 26.96 27.98 -3.95
CA TRP A 606 27.87 28.11 -5.08
C TRP A 606 29.18 28.82 -4.71
N ASP A 607 29.24 29.53 -3.58
CA ASP A 607 30.43 30.30 -3.18
C ASP A 607 31.51 29.38 -2.55
N PRO A 608 32.73 29.28 -3.12
CA PRO A 608 33.83 28.50 -2.55
C PRO A 608 34.25 28.98 -1.16
N VAL A 609 34.11 30.27 -0.87
CA VAL A 609 34.71 30.94 0.31
C VAL A 609 33.82 30.80 1.55
N ILE A 610 32.50 30.67 1.36
CA ILE A 610 31.52 30.69 2.47
C ILE A 610 31.34 29.29 3.10
N ASN A 611 31.39 28.22 2.32
CA ASN A 611 30.90 26.91 2.75
C ASN A 611 31.79 26.14 3.74
N GLY A 612 33.09 26.47 3.85
CA GLY A 612 33.93 26.04 4.99
C GLY A 612 34.09 24.52 5.22
N PHE A 613 33.82 23.66 4.24
CA PHE A 613 33.96 22.20 4.37
C PHE A 613 35.44 21.78 4.46
N ALA A 614 35.96 21.73 5.69
CA ALA A 614 37.29 21.20 5.99
C ALA A 614 37.39 19.67 5.82
N ASP A 615 36.24 18.97 5.78
CA ASP A 615 36.13 17.51 5.86
C ASP A 615 35.87 16.84 4.48
N GLY A 616 36.73 17.11 3.50
CA GLY A 616 37.05 16.21 2.39
C GLY A 616 36.05 16.02 1.23
N GLU A 617 34.74 16.19 1.42
CA GLU A 617 33.74 15.90 0.37
C GLU A 617 33.08 17.17 -0.23
N GLY A 618 33.58 17.61 -1.39
CA GLY A 618 32.93 18.61 -2.26
C GLY A 618 33.30 20.08 -1.99
N GLY A 619 33.84 20.75 -3.01
CA GLY A 619 34.11 22.20 -3.02
C GLY A 619 33.75 22.77 -4.39
N VAL A 620 33.24 24.00 -4.45
CA VAL A 620 32.64 24.58 -5.67
C VAL A 620 33.34 25.88 -6.06
N GLU A 621 33.95 25.94 -7.25
CA GLU A 621 34.47 27.20 -7.79
C GLU A 621 33.43 27.90 -8.68
N VAL A 622 32.97 29.09 -8.27
CA VAL A 622 32.23 30.02 -9.13
C VAL A 622 33.18 30.94 -9.89
N ARG A 623 32.89 31.16 -11.17
CA ARG A 623 33.53 32.18 -12.02
C ARG A 623 32.48 33.22 -12.41
N GLU A 624 32.90 34.48 -12.55
CA GLU A 624 32.00 35.64 -12.72
C GLU A 624 31.91 36.09 -14.20
N ASP A 625 31.74 35.14 -15.12
CA ASP A 625 31.75 35.33 -16.57
C ASP A 625 30.36 35.34 -17.23
N GLY A 626 29.51 36.26 -16.77
CA GLY A 626 28.50 36.99 -17.57
C GLY A 626 27.27 36.26 -18.13
N GLU A 627 27.35 34.98 -18.48
CA GLU A 627 26.29 34.23 -19.18
C GLU A 627 25.59 33.16 -18.31
N GLY A 628 25.67 33.31 -16.98
CA GLY A 628 24.70 32.77 -16.03
C GLY A 628 24.66 31.24 -15.84
N GLY A 629 25.70 30.51 -16.25
CA GLY A 629 25.85 29.08 -15.95
C GLY A 629 26.29 28.84 -14.50
N PHE A 630 25.70 27.84 -13.84
CA PHE A 630 26.10 27.42 -12.50
C PHE A 630 27.14 26.28 -12.58
N VAL A 631 28.28 26.45 -11.93
CA VAL A 631 29.38 25.47 -11.92
C VAL A 631 29.34 24.66 -10.62
N TRP A 632 29.65 23.37 -10.70
CA TRP A 632 29.81 22.48 -9.55
C TRP A 632 31.01 21.56 -9.76
N THR A 633 31.87 21.45 -8.75
CA THR A 633 33.04 20.57 -8.76
C THR A 633 32.89 19.48 -7.71
N TRP A 634 33.21 18.25 -8.10
CA TRP A 634 33.24 17.10 -7.22
C TRP A 634 34.67 16.60 -7.06
N HIS A 635 35.04 16.29 -5.81
CA HIS A 635 36.29 15.63 -5.48
C HIS A 635 36.02 14.14 -5.30
N ARG A 636 36.87 13.27 -5.84
CA ARG A 636 36.64 11.82 -5.81
C ARG A 636 36.51 11.32 -4.38
N HIS A 637 35.66 10.30 -4.17
CA HIS A 637 35.58 9.63 -2.89
C HIS A 637 36.73 8.62 -2.70
N HIS A 638 37.52 8.81 -1.66
CA HIS A 638 38.63 7.91 -1.32
C HIS A 638 38.13 6.77 -0.42
N ALA A 639 37.42 5.81 -1.05
CA ALA A 639 36.83 4.66 -0.37
C ALA A 639 37.88 3.86 0.42
N ARG A 640 37.68 3.73 1.74
CA ARG A 640 38.60 3.02 2.62
C ARG A 640 38.46 1.51 2.41
N ARG A 641 39.47 0.89 1.79
CA ARG A 641 39.55 -0.56 1.70
C ARG A 641 39.63 -1.18 3.10
N ALA A 642 38.73 -2.11 3.42
CA ALA A 642 38.77 -2.89 4.65
C ALA A 642 40.02 -3.79 4.68
N LEU A 643 41.11 -3.27 5.23
CA LEU A 643 42.38 -3.98 5.37
C LEU A 643 42.55 -4.55 6.78
N GLN A 644 43.25 -5.67 6.84
CA GLN A 644 43.31 -6.58 7.97
C GLN A 644 44.25 -6.08 9.08
N GLY A 645 43.78 -5.16 9.94
CA GLY A 645 44.59 -4.56 11.00
C GLY A 645 43.83 -4.17 12.28
N ASP A 646 42.79 -3.34 12.19
CA ASP A 646 42.23 -2.66 13.36
C ASP A 646 41.32 -3.55 14.25
N ARG A 647 41.99 -4.28 15.16
CA ARG A 647 41.38 -4.90 16.35
C ARG A 647 41.38 -3.96 17.57
N GLY A 648 41.66 -2.67 17.38
CA GLY A 648 41.74 -1.64 18.41
C GLY A 648 40.43 -0.88 18.62
N GLY A 649 39.73 -0.46 17.55
CA GLY A 649 38.52 0.35 17.71
C GLY A 649 37.64 0.56 16.48
N GLY A 650 36.70 -0.36 16.23
CA GLY A 650 35.53 -0.06 15.38
C GLY A 650 34.80 -1.28 14.79
N GLY A 651 35.54 -2.37 14.52
CA GLY A 651 35.05 -3.57 13.84
C GLY A 651 34.50 -4.67 14.74
N MET A 652 33.57 -4.35 15.65
CA MET A 652 32.82 -5.39 16.37
C MET A 652 31.35 -5.00 16.48
N LEU A 653 30.46 -5.81 15.92
CA LEU A 653 29.02 -5.55 15.98
C LEU A 653 28.55 -5.49 17.46
N PRO A 654 27.65 -4.54 17.81
CA PRO A 654 27.27 -4.32 19.19
C PRO A 654 26.52 -5.54 19.77
N SER A 655 27.24 -6.36 20.52
CA SER A 655 26.67 -7.45 21.32
C SER A 655 25.83 -6.84 22.44
N PRO A 656 24.51 -7.07 22.51
CA PRO A 656 23.67 -6.50 23.56
C PRO A 656 24.15 -6.92 24.94
N ALA A 657 24.17 -5.98 25.89
CA ALA A 657 24.69 -6.21 27.23
C ALA A 657 24.04 -7.46 27.86
N ALA A 658 24.88 -8.36 28.38
CA ALA A 658 24.40 -9.46 29.19
C ALA A 658 23.74 -8.91 30.46
N PRO A 659 22.67 -9.55 30.99
CA PRO A 659 22.14 -9.17 32.29
C PRO A 659 23.24 -9.36 33.35
N ASP A 660 23.43 -8.37 34.22
CA ASP A 660 24.44 -8.40 35.28
C ASP A 660 24.22 -9.61 36.19
N ASP A 661 25.13 -10.58 36.15
CA ASP A 661 25.25 -11.62 37.16
C ASP A 661 26.11 -11.07 38.31
N PRO A 662 25.57 -10.87 39.54
CA PRO A 662 26.32 -10.33 40.68
C PRO A 662 27.24 -11.38 41.31
N GLY A 663 28.02 -12.09 40.47
CA GLY A 663 28.57 -13.41 40.75
C GLY A 663 30.06 -13.52 41.13
N ASP A 664 30.97 -12.67 40.60
CA ASP A 664 32.41 -12.76 40.94
C ASP A 664 33.12 -11.41 41.14
N ARG A 665 33.41 -11.10 42.41
CA ARG A 665 34.36 -10.05 42.82
C ARG A 665 35.59 -10.64 43.55
N ARG A 666 36.30 -11.64 42.98
CA ARG A 666 37.53 -12.20 43.59
C ARG A 666 38.48 -12.92 42.61
N ARG A 667 39.37 -12.18 41.92
CA ARG A 667 40.86 -12.36 41.88
C ARG A 667 41.57 -11.66 40.71
N LYS A 668 42.30 -10.57 41.01
CA LYS A 668 43.78 -10.49 40.93
C LYS A 668 44.29 -9.07 41.24
N ARG A 669 45.01 -8.93 42.35
CA ARG A 669 45.90 -7.79 42.66
C ARG A 669 47.33 -8.34 42.73
N ARG A 670 48.34 -7.53 42.33
CA ARG A 670 49.78 -7.85 42.09
C ARG A 670 50.07 -8.32 40.65
N ARG A 671 50.96 -7.68 39.87
CA ARG A 671 52.27 -7.07 40.21
C ARG A 671 52.44 -5.62 39.74
N SER A 672 53.58 -5.02 40.09
CA SER A 672 54.06 -3.67 39.76
C SER A 672 55.58 -3.70 39.58
N GLY A 673 56.13 -2.80 38.76
CA GLY A 673 57.51 -2.85 38.24
C GLY A 673 57.55 -3.61 36.90
N GLU A 674 58.38 -3.23 35.92
CA GLU A 674 59.54 -2.32 35.96
C GLU A 674 59.49 -1.25 34.85
N ASP A 675 60.26 -0.16 35.03
CA ASP A 675 60.45 0.89 34.03
C ASP A 675 61.34 0.39 32.87
N GLY A 676 61.20 1.01 31.69
CA GLY A 676 61.97 0.62 30.52
C GLY A 676 61.74 1.55 29.34
N ASP A 677 62.42 2.70 29.35
CA ASP A 677 62.50 3.59 28.19
C ASP A 677 63.03 2.84 26.97
N LYS A 678 62.25 2.86 25.88
CA LYS A 678 62.69 2.53 24.53
C LYS A 678 62.02 3.45 23.54
N ASP A 679 62.84 4.02 22.68
CA ASP A 679 62.47 5.03 21.72
C ASP A 679 61.41 4.50 20.74
N PHE A 680 60.36 5.30 20.51
CA PHE A 680 59.43 5.04 19.41
C PHE A 680 60.11 5.47 18.11
N GLU A 681 60.70 4.51 17.39
CA GLU A 681 61.03 4.71 15.97
C GLU A 681 59.71 4.89 15.19
N GLU A 682 59.57 6.08 14.58
CA GLU A 682 58.40 6.49 13.81
C GLU A 682 58.38 5.77 12.45
N ASN A 683 57.93 4.51 12.46
CA ASN A 683 57.84 3.65 11.28
C ASN A 683 56.69 4.09 10.35
N GLU A 684 56.96 5.13 9.57
CA GLU A 684 56.07 5.83 8.63
C GLU A 684 55.66 4.99 7.39
N THR A 685 55.14 3.78 7.57
CA THR A 685 54.51 3.00 6.48
C THR A 685 53.31 2.16 6.93
N ASP A 686 52.15 2.79 7.12
CA ASP A 686 50.86 2.12 6.86
C ASP A 686 50.16 2.81 5.69
N GLN A 687 50.58 2.45 4.47
CA GLN A 687 49.94 2.91 3.25
C GLN A 687 48.61 2.16 3.06
N SER A 688 47.56 2.65 3.71
CA SER A 688 46.19 2.28 3.38
C SER A 688 45.95 2.59 1.90
N LYS A 689 45.92 1.55 1.06
CA LYS A 689 45.72 1.71 -0.39
C LYS A 689 44.28 2.11 -0.67
N GLU A 690 44.06 3.41 -0.73
CA GLU A 690 42.87 4.05 -1.27
C GLU A 690 42.57 3.46 -2.65
N VAL A 691 41.32 3.04 -2.86
CA VAL A 691 40.90 2.43 -4.12
C VAL A 691 40.11 3.45 -4.90
N ILE A 692 40.71 3.90 -6.01
CA ILE A 692 40.05 4.79 -6.97
C ILE A 692 39.00 3.97 -7.72
N LEU A 693 37.71 4.25 -7.45
CA LEU A 693 36.56 3.58 -8.03
C LEU A 693 35.93 4.44 -9.15
N PRO A 694 35.19 3.84 -10.11
CA PRO A 694 34.36 4.60 -11.03
C PRO A 694 33.19 5.25 -10.27
N GLU A 695 32.72 6.40 -10.70
CA GLU A 695 31.61 7.12 -10.06
C GLU A 695 30.50 7.45 -11.06
N TYR A 696 29.25 7.29 -10.63
CA TYR A 696 28.06 7.42 -11.47
C TYR A 696 27.26 8.69 -11.12
N PHE A 697 27.24 9.64 -12.05
CA PHE A 697 26.63 10.96 -11.85
C PHE A 697 25.27 11.04 -12.53
N ARG A 698 24.26 11.57 -11.81
CA ARG A 698 22.92 11.85 -12.36
C ARG A 698 22.45 13.22 -11.92
N PHE A 699 21.84 13.98 -12.83
CA PHE A 699 21.45 15.38 -12.60
C PHE A 699 19.95 15.54 -12.77
N GLY A 700 19.31 16.27 -11.84
CA GLY A 700 17.87 16.54 -11.88
C GLY A 700 17.55 17.96 -11.44
N TYR A 701 16.61 18.62 -12.13
CA TYR A 701 16.16 19.97 -11.75
C TYR A 701 15.28 19.93 -10.48
N MET A 702 15.34 20.99 -9.67
CA MET A 702 14.53 21.20 -8.46
C MET A 702 13.59 22.40 -8.61
N ALA A 703 12.39 22.29 -8.04
CA ALA A 703 11.38 23.34 -7.96
C ALA A 703 10.95 23.46 -6.49
N GLY A 704 11.61 24.35 -5.75
CA GLY A 704 11.72 24.25 -4.29
C GLY A 704 12.20 22.86 -3.87
N SER A 705 11.66 22.31 -2.78
CA SER A 705 12.02 20.97 -2.28
C SER A 705 11.61 19.79 -3.18
N SER A 706 11.01 20.02 -4.35
CA SER A 706 10.52 18.97 -5.25
C SER A 706 11.47 18.74 -6.43
N VAL A 707 12.15 17.60 -6.45
CA VAL A 707 13.00 17.17 -7.58
C VAL A 707 12.15 16.69 -8.77
N GLY A 708 12.59 17.00 -9.99
CA GLY A 708 12.10 16.46 -11.25
C GLY A 708 12.52 15.00 -11.49
N ASP A 709 12.74 14.64 -12.74
CA ASP A 709 13.44 13.39 -13.08
C ASP A 709 14.96 13.60 -13.08
N PHE A 710 15.70 12.52 -12.87
CA PHE A 710 17.15 12.47 -13.05
C PHE A 710 17.52 11.98 -14.45
N SER A 711 18.68 12.40 -14.95
CA SER A 711 19.30 11.86 -16.15
C SER A 711 19.67 10.37 -16.01
N LYS A 712 19.93 9.70 -17.15
CA LYS A 712 20.81 8.51 -17.14
C LYS A 712 22.16 8.84 -16.49
N ALA A 713 22.88 7.81 -16.04
CA ALA A 713 24.18 7.99 -15.42
C ALA A 713 25.25 8.35 -16.47
N GLY A 714 26.06 9.35 -16.16
CA GLY A 714 27.39 9.51 -16.76
C GLY A 714 28.41 8.83 -15.85
N LYS A 715 29.47 8.25 -16.41
CA LYS A 715 30.45 7.45 -15.65
C LYS A 715 31.82 8.10 -15.68
N TRP A 716 32.29 8.55 -14.53
CA TRP A 716 33.66 9.03 -14.34
C TRP A 716 34.55 7.85 -13.94
N LEU A 717 35.56 7.56 -14.75
CA LEU A 717 36.41 6.37 -14.63
C LEU A 717 37.58 6.59 -13.66
N PRO A 718 38.24 5.51 -13.18
CA PRO A 718 39.40 5.62 -12.30
C PRO A 718 40.64 6.29 -12.93
N ASP A 719 40.75 6.30 -14.25
CA ASP A 719 41.80 7.02 -14.99
C ASP A 719 41.48 8.52 -15.19
N GLY A 720 40.32 8.97 -14.71
CA GLY A 720 39.80 10.33 -14.88
C GLY A 720 38.96 10.53 -16.15
N GLY A 721 38.83 9.52 -17.02
CA GLY A 721 38.01 9.58 -18.22
C GLY A 721 36.52 9.75 -17.90
N TRP A 722 35.78 10.42 -18.79
CA TRP A 722 34.34 10.62 -18.67
C TRP A 722 33.59 9.88 -19.80
N ILE A 723 32.54 9.15 -19.43
CA ILE A 723 31.56 8.58 -20.35
C ILE A 723 30.26 9.38 -20.21
N GLU A 724 29.83 9.97 -21.33
CA GLU A 724 28.68 10.87 -21.38
C GLU A 724 27.35 10.14 -21.12
N MET A 725 26.37 10.88 -20.59
CA MET A 725 25.04 10.39 -20.25
C MET A 725 24.24 9.95 -21.50
N GLU A 726 23.60 8.78 -21.42
CA GLU A 726 22.58 8.40 -22.39
C GLU A 726 21.36 9.34 -22.34
N SER A 727 20.70 9.54 -23.49
CA SER A 727 19.58 10.47 -23.60
C SER A 727 18.31 9.97 -22.89
N GLY A 728 17.86 10.71 -21.87
CA GLY A 728 16.54 10.54 -21.25
C GLY A 728 16.57 10.43 -19.73
N PRO A 729 15.39 10.28 -19.10
CA PRO A 729 15.29 10.14 -17.66
C PRO A 729 15.59 8.70 -17.20
N SER A 730 15.98 8.55 -15.93
CA SER A 730 16.06 7.26 -15.21
C SER A 730 14.93 7.12 -14.19
#